data_AF-V4MDJ3-F1
#
_entry.id   AF-V4MDJ3-F1
#
_cell.length_a   1.000
_cell.length_b   1.000
_cell.length_c   1.000
_cell.angle_alpha   90.00
_cell.angle_beta   90.00
_cell.angle_gamma   90.00
#
_symmetry.space_group_name_H-M   'P 1'
#
loop_
_entity.id
_entity.type
_entity.pdbx_description
1 polymer ?
#
loop_
_entity_poly.entity_id
_entity_poly.type
_entity_poly.pdbx_seq_one_letter_code
_entity_poly.pdbx_strand_id
1 'polypeptide(L)'
;MEQKLEWLEAQKIEISVDLFAAAKQQLRFLAAVDRDRWLYEGPSLERAIYRYNACWLPLLAKYTESSSVCEGPLVPPLDCEWVWHCHRLNPVRYKTDCEEFYGRVLDNSCVLSSVNGSCKLQTENLWKGLYPMEPYDLDLDMAVSEPEDISALEKFTKYDLVSAVKRQSPFYYQVSRTHVDNDVFLQEAVARYKAFLYLIKRNRERSIKLFCVPTYDIDLIWHTHQLHSLSYCKDLTKMIGKVLEHDDTDSDRSKGKKLDTGFSGTTAQWEETFGLRYWKAGAMNRGNTPKPVTTSPCVFSGKKEEESQDVIRIPEVEVIEVILEIVGVKNLPDAHKGKVFVVFSKTQPDSLFNAERRLTVLSESCGEKQVALFQCEPTGELTFQLMSSKSKSLGFASLSLSEFLFPVTKLSVENWLELTPLKRGKADDPNPISLQVAVSFTPPTRSPTVLHLVQARPSLKDSCFFPLIGKSRLAKSFTRVVDETETEVISLQMRNSNDAAPKGDRRQVVGVKECGETHVMAEYERGFWSLLDSKWSLKQKRNPATDGPLFEISGARMVKVYSGRKLEYEPKHCAKLRSEQDFMTAVEFSKQHPYGKAVGLFDLKLGSIEANENWFVLPGIVSAFILNDLPKKEGFCAAPKDTVKANGTTEEIKETEVFTARETQVKLREEEAMMNVEAAPVIVAAEKIGGGARCLSKELNASGGCGSRCGGKCGNIVEEEGGHCGGCGGCGGCGGCGGGGGCGGGGGRCGGMTKTGGTCTGGSTGCGNCGGGCGGGCGHMMKSIANENASSVLAIT
;
A
#
# COMPACT_ATOMS: atom_id res chain seq x y z
N MET A 1 7.13 4.11 -34.84
CA MET A 1 8.53 3.66 -35.01
C MET A 1 9.45 4.46 -34.09
N GLU A 2 9.30 5.79 -34.03
CA GLU A 2 10.03 6.69 -33.13
C GLU A 2 9.90 6.35 -31.64
N GLN A 3 8.69 6.14 -31.11
CA GLN A 3 8.48 5.80 -29.68
C GLN A 3 9.17 4.50 -29.24
N LYS A 4 9.20 3.48 -30.11
CA LYS A 4 9.93 2.22 -29.84
C LYS A 4 11.45 2.45 -29.81
N LEU A 5 11.96 3.36 -30.65
CA LEU A 5 13.37 3.75 -30.64
C LEU A 5 13.71 4.50 -29.35
N GLU A 6 12.88 5.44 -28.91
CA GLU A 6 13.06 6.16 -27.64
C GLU A 6 13.16 5.19 -26.45
N TRP A 7 12.32 4.14 -26.40
CA TRP A 7 12.44 3.09 -25.38
C TRP A 7 13.79 2.35 -25.46
N LEU A 8 14.22 1.95 -26.67
CA LEU A 8 15.50 1.26 -26.87
C LEU A 8 16.70 2.14 -26.48
N GLU A 9 16.66 3.44 -26.81
CA GLU A 9 17.67 4.40 -26.37
C GLU A 9 17.72 4.54 -24.85
N ALA A 10 16.57 4.55 -24.18
CA ALA A 10 16.53 4.54 -22.73
C ALA A 10 17.21 3.31 -22.12
N GLN A 11 17.07 2.12 -22.73
CA GLN A 11 17.69 0.89 -22.24
C GLN A 11 19.22 0.89 -22.36
N LYS A 12 19.79 1.72 -23.25
CA LYS A 12 21.24 1.91 -23.40
C LYS A 12 21.87 2.72 -22.26
N ILE A 13 21.07 3.28 -21.34
CA ILE A 13 21.61 3.94 -20.15
C ILE A 13 22.43 2.91 -19.36
N GLU A 14 23.73 3.20 -19.26
CA GLU A 14 24.68 2.46 -18.44
C GLU A 14 24.51 2.87 -16.99
N ILE A 15 24.28 1.88 -16.13
CA ILE A 15 24.26 2.03 -14.68
C ILE A 15 25.38 1.15 -14.14
N SER A 16 26.23 1.73 -13.30
CA SER A 16 27.45 1.08 -12.79
C SER A 16 27.18 0.02 -11.71
N VAL A 17 25.93 -0.11 -11.27
CA VAL A 17 25.47 -1.03 -10.22
C VAL A 17 24.50 -2.06 -10.82
N ASP A 18 24.62 -3.32 -10.41
CA ASP A 18 23.58 -4.32 -10.62
C ASP A 18 22.37 -4.01 -9.72
N LEU A 19 21.48 -3.15 -10.23
CA LEU A 19 20.30 -2.72 -9.50
C LEU A 19 19.30 -3.85 -9.23
N PHE A 20 19.31 -4.91 -10.03
CA PHE A 20 18.43 -6.06 -9.80
C PHE A 20 18.84 -6.80 -8.53
N ALA A 21 20.12 -7.17 -8.42
CA ALA A 21 20.64 -7.84 -7.23
C ALA A 21 20.59 -6.93 -6.00
N ALA A 22 20.93 -5.64 -6.16
CA ALA A 22 20.91 -4.67 -5.08
C ALA A 22 19.48 -4.40 -4.56
N ALA A 23 18.46 -4.38 -5.41
CA ALA A 23 17.07 -4.19 -4.99
C ALA A 23 16.57 -5.35 -4.11
N LYS A 24 16.95 -6.60 -4.43
CA LYS A 24 16.66 -7.76 -3.57
C LYS A 24 17.31 -7.63 -2.19
N GLN A 25 18.54 -7.14 -2.13
CA GLN A 25 19.21 -6.88 -0.86
C GLN A 25 18.51 -5.77 -0.08
N GLN A 26 18.10 -4.69 -0.76
CA GLN A 26 17.33 -3.61 -0.14
C GLN A 26 16.00 -4.10 0.43
N LEU A 27 15.24 -4.93 -0.28
CA LEU A 27 13.98 -5.49 0.22
C LEU A 27 14.18 -6.31 1.49
N ARG A 28 15.25 -7.14 1.55
CA ARG A 28 15.61 -7.90 2.76
C ARG A 28 16.00 -7.00 3.93
N PHE A 29 16.74 -5.92 3.65
CA PHE A 29 17.12 -4.93 4.64
C PHE A 29 15.90 -4.19 5.20
N LEU A 30 15.03 -3.66 4.33
CA LEU A 30 13.79 -3.00 4.74
C LEU A 30 12.88 -3.94 5.54
N ALA A 31 12.80 -5.22 5.15
CA ALA A 31 12.10 -6.24 5.90
C ALA A 31 12.69 -6.48 7.30
N ALA A 32 14.00 -6.29 7.50
CA ALA A 32 14.63 -6.37 8.81
C ALA A 32 14.31 -5.16 9.67
N VAL A 33 14.44 -3.94 9.12
CA VAL A 33 14.05 -2.73 9.84
C VAL A 33 12.57 -2.76 10.22
N ASP A 34 11.68 -3.27 9.37
CA ASP A 34 10.25 -3.39 9.69
C ASP A 34 9.93 -4.44 10.78
N ARG A 35 10.85 -5.37 11.08
CA ARG A 35 10.77 -6.23 12.27
C ARG A 35 11.20 -5.51 13.54
N ASP A 36 11.92 -4.40 13.40
CA ASP A 36 12.48 -3.59 14.47
C ASP A 36 11.88 -2.16 14.43
N ARG A 37 10.55 -2.04 14.31
CA ARG A 37 9.82 -0.76 14.19
C ARG A 37 10.05 0.20 15.35
N TRP A 38 10.64 -0.25 16.45
CA TRP A 38 11.14 0.62 17.50
C TRP A 38 12.23 1.60 17.01
N LEU A 39 12.83 1.34 15.83
CA LEU A 39 13.74 2.26 15.13
C LEU A 39 13.03 3.34 14.31
N TYR A 40 11.69 3.34 14.22
CA TYR A 40 10.96 4.33 13.42
C TYR A 40 10.80 5.68 14.12
N GLU A 41 10.78 5.72 15.45
CA GLU A 41 10.58 6.95 16.22
C GLU A 41 10.96 6.78 17.70
N GLY A 42 11.00 7.89 18.43
CA GLY A 42 11.21 7.92 19.88
C GLY A 42 12.68 7.75 20.30
N PRO A 43 12.92 7.46 21.60
CA PRO A 43 14.26 7.44 22.19
C PRO A 43 15.23 6.48 21.49
N SER A 44 14.72 5.34 21.02
CA SER A 44 15.55 4.35 20.35
C SER A 44 16.07 4.84 19.00
N LEU A 45 15.28 5.61 18.25
CA LEU A 45 15.74 6.27 17.03
C LEU A 45 16.78 7.36 17.36
N GLU A 46 16.57 8.14 18.42
CA GLU A 46 17.55 9.15 18.85
C GLU A 46 18.90 8.52 19.22
N ARG A 47 18.87 7.36 19.90
CA ARG A 47 20.06 6.56 20.20
C ARG A 47 20.74 6.03 18.92
N ALA A 48 19.96 5.54 17.95
CA ALA A 48 20.48 5.10 16.65
C ALA A 48 21.15 6.25 15.88
N ILE A 49 20.56 7.46 15.89
CA ILE A 49 21.12 8.65 15.26
C ILE A 49 22.43 9.07 15.95
N TYR A 50 22.47 9.01 17.28
CA TYR A 50 23.70 9.23 18.04
C TYR A 50 24.80 8.24 17.60
N ARG A 51 24.53 6.93 17.62
CA ARG A 51 25.51 5.90 17.28
C ARG A 51 25.96 6.01 15.82
N TYR A 52 25.06 6.35 14.92
CA TYR A 52 25.36 6.63 13.52
C TYR A 52 26.40 7.76 13.38
N ASN A 53 26.17 8.89 14.04
CA ASN A 53 27.01 10.08 13.93
C ASN A 53 28.33 9.96 14.71
N ALA A 54 28.29 9.46 15.94
CA ALA A 54 29.44 9.42 16.85
C ALA A 54 30.33 8.19 16.64
N CYS A 55 29.76 7.08 16.15
CA CYS A 55 30.46 5.80 16.06
C CYS A 55 30.60 5.32 14.61
N TRP A 56 29.49 5.14 13.89
CA TRP A 56 29.53 4.48 12.58
C TRP A 56 30.25 5.31 11.50
N LEU A 57 29.85 6.56 11.26
CA LEU A 57 30.48 7.38 10.23
C LEU A 57 31.97 7.64 10.49
N PRO A 58 32.43 7.99 11.71
CA PRO A 58 33.86 8.17 11.98
C PRO A 58 34.66 6.88 11.80
N LEU A 59 34.11 5.72 12.18
CA LEU A 59 34.73 4.42 11.95
C LEU A 59 34.88 4.16 10.45
N LEU A 60 33.81 4.36 9.66
CA LEU A 60 33.83 4.17 8.22
C LEU A 60 34.82 5.12 7.53
N ALA A 61 34.89 6.38 7.96
CA ALA A 61 35.88 7.33 7.47
C ALA A 61 37.31 6.82 7.75
N LYS A 62 37.64 6.53 9.01
CA LYS A 62 38.99 6.04 9.37
C LYS A 62 39.39 4.77 8.62
N TYR A 63 38.46 3.83 8.45
CA TYR A 63 38.69 2.59 7.73
C TYR A 63 38.98 2.83 6.24
N THR A 64 38.22 3.70 5.60
CA THR A 64 38.41 4.04 4.17
C THR A 64 39.67 4.86 3.90
N GLU A 65 40.14 5.66 4.87
CA GLU A 65 41.42 6.39 4.79
C GLU A 65 42.64 5.47 4.89
N SER A 66 42.58 4.47 5.77
CA SER A 66 43.73 3.63 6.11
C SER A 66 43.96 2.49 5.11
N SER A 67 42.96 2.19 4.27
CA SER A 67 42.94 1.00 3.42
C SER A 67 43.35 1.32 1.98
N SER A 68 44.62 1.12 1.64
CA SER A 68 45.00 0.89 0.23
C SER A 68 44.60 -0.52 -0.26
N VAL A 69 44.23 -1.41 0.68
CA VAL A 69 43.60 -2.73 0.49
C VAL A 69 42.60 -2.94 1.64
N CYS A 70 41.30 -3.03 1.38
CA CYS A 70 40.31 -3.34 2.43
C CYS A 70 40.61 -4.74 3.01
N GLU A 71 40.89 -4.87 4.32
CA GLU A 71 41.15 -6.16 5.01
C GLU A 71 39.91 -7.08 5.04
N GLY A 72 38.75 -6.55 4.64
CA GLY A 72 37.46 -7.22 4.56
C GLY A 72 36.35 -6.17 4.50
N PRO A 73 35.12 -6.55 4.11
CA PRO A 73 33.99 -5.63 4.17
C PRO A 73 33.53 -5.40 5.61
N LEU A 74 33.22 -4.16 5.97
CA LEU A 74 32.58 -3.84 7.24
C LEU A 74 31.11 -4.22 7.21
N VAL A 75 30.54 -4.52 8.37
CA VAL A 75 29.10 -4.74 8.57
C VAL A 75 28.61 -3.73 9.62
N PRO A 76 27.69 -2.82 9.29
CA PRO A 76 27.12 -1.89 10.26
C PRO A 76 26.18 -2.60 11.25
N PRO A 77 26.06 -2.11 12.49
CA PRO A 77 24.89 -2.38 13.32
C PRO A 77 23.59 -1.98 12.58
N LEU A 78 22.51 -2.76 12.76
CA LEU A 78 21.24 -2.58 12.03
C LEU A 78 20.65 -1.16 12.18
N ASP A 79 20.70 -0.62 13.39
CA ASP A 79 20.18 0.71 13.72
C ASP A 79 21.00 1.82 13.04
N CYS A 80 22.32 1.70 13.03
CA CYS A 80 23.22 2.61 12.32
C CYS A 80 23.03 2.51 10.81
N GLU A 81 22.84 1.30 10.27
CA GLU A 81 22.55 1.08 8.86
C GLU A 81 21.23 1.73 8.44
N TRP A 82 20.20 1.69 9.29
CA TRP A 82 18.91 2.33 9.04
C TRP A 82 19.02 3.84 8.94
N VAL A 83 19.71 4.49 9.88
CA VAL A 83 19.95 5.94 9.82
C VAL A 83 20.80 6.30 8.59
N TRP A 84 21.82 5.49 8.30
CA TRP A 84 22.67 5.67 7.12
C TRP A 84 21.90 5.49 5.80
N HIS A 85 20.97 4.55 5.74
CA HIS A 85 20.06 4.34 4.62
C HIS A 85 19.23 5.61 4.37
N CYS A 86 18.53 6.11 5.40
CA CYS A 86 17.71 7.31 5.30
C CYS A 86 18.50 8.56 4.90
N HIS A 87 19.73 8.71 5.41
CA HIS A 87 20.58 9.84 5.03
C HIS A 87 20.97 9.79 3.55
N ARG A 88 21.35 8.62 3.02
CA ARG A 88 21.75 8.44 1.61
C ARG A 88 20.61 8.64 0.62
N LEU A 89 19.35 8.48 1.04
CA LEU A 89 18.17 8.82 0.24
C LEU A 89 17.96 10.34 0.04
N ASN A 90 18.83 11.17 0.61
CA ASN A 90 19.06 12.55 0.19
C ASN A 90 20.49 12.70 -0.37
N PRO A 91 20.74 12.31 -1.63
CA PRO A 91 22.09 12.13 -2.15
C PRO A 91 22.91 13.42 -2.20
N VAL A 92 22.27 14.57 -2.42
CA VAL A 92 22.96 15.88 -2.44
C VAL A 92 23.37 16.29 -1.03
N ARG A 93 22.47 16.11 -0.04
CA ARG A 93 22.78 16.43 1.36
C ARG A 93 23.83 15.49 1.93
N TYR A 94 23.68 14.18 1.71
CA TYR A 94 24.63 13.17 2.17
C TYR A 94 26.04 13.43 1.63
N LYS A 95 26.15 13.73 0.33
CA LYS A 95 27.41 14.12 -0.29
C LYS A 95 28.03 15.35 0.40
N THR A 96 27.24 16.40 0.58
CA THR A 96 27.69 17.65 1.20
C THR A 96 28.18 17.43 2.62
N ASP A 97 27.43 16.67 3.42
CA ASP A 97 27.82 16.30 4.78
C ASP A 97 29.14 15.51 4.81
N CYS A 98 29.27 14.49 3.96
CA CYS A 98 30.49 13.70 3.95
C CYS A 98 31.72 14.51 3.50
N GLU A 99 31.55 15.41 2.53
CA GLU A 99 32.61 16.33 2.09
C GLU A 99 32.98 17.35 3.20
N GLU A 100 32.00 17.90 3.91
CA GLU A 100 32.20 18.87 5.00
C GLU A 100 32.93 18.24 6.20
N PHE A 101 32.54 17.03 6.62
CA PHE A 101 33.06 16.40 7.84
C PHE A 101 34.24 15.44 7.61
N TYR A 102 34.34 14.81 6.44
CA TYR A 102 35.32 13.75 6.16
C TYR A 102 36.14 13.99 4.89
N GLY A 103 35.91 15.11 4.18
CA GLY A 103 36.65 15.49 2.97
C GLY A 103 36.37 14.62 1.73
N ARG A 104 35.44 13.65 1.82
CA ARG A 104 35.06 12.74 0.73
C ARG A 104 33.70 12.11 0.99
N VAL A 105 33.06 11.59 -0.05
CA VAL A 105 31.85 10.77 0.10
C VAL A 105 32.21 9.40 0.66
N LEU A 106 31.53 8.99 1.74
CA LEU A 106 31.64 7.64 2.29
C LEU A 106 30.65 6.72 1.57
N ASP A 107 31.16 5.66 0.93
CA ASP A 107 30.37 4.78 0.06
C ASP A 107 30.24 3.37 0.64
N ASN A 108 29.37 2.54 0.06
CA ASN A 108 29.17 1.15 0.48
C ASN A 108 30.10 0.13 -0.19
N SER A 109 31.09 0.55 -0.98
CA SER A 109 32.00 -0.36 -1.71
C SER A 109 32.78 -1.37 -0.84
N CYS A 110 33.10 -1.04 0.42
CA CYS A 110 33.67 -1.99 1.40
C CYS A 110 32.70 -2.24 2.59
N VAL A 111 31.39 -2.17 2.37
CA VAL A 111 30.37 -2.41 3.40
C VAL A 111 29.32 -3.40 2.93
N LEU A 112 29.08 -4.44 3.73
CA LEU A 112 27.99 -5.38 3.54
C LEU A 112 26.83 -5.03 4.47
N SER A 113 25.61 -5.28 4.00
CA SER A 113 24.42 -5.07 4.82
C SER A 113 24.40 -6.00 6.03
N SER A 114 23.86 -5.51 7.15
CA SER A 114 23.65 -6.27 8.39
C SER A 114 22.84 -7.56 8.19
N VAL A 115 22.05 -7.65 7.12
CA VAL A 115 21.21 -8.81 6.80
C VAL A 115 21.86 -9.84 5.87
N ASN A 116 23.07 -9.59 5.35
CA ASN A 116 23.74 -10.48 4.38
C ASN A 116 24.37 -11.74 5.00
N GLY A 117 24.09 -12.05 6.28
CA GLY A 117 24.56 -13.27 6.96
C GLY A 117 26.10 -13.41 7.04
N SER A 118 26.83 -12.34 6.73
CA SER A 118 28.29 -12.32 6.69
C SER A 118 28.89 -12.17 8.09
N CYS A 119 30.16 -12.56 8.25
CA CYS A 119 30.83 -12.51 9.54
C CYS A 119 31.02 -11.04 9.99
N LYS A 120 30.25 -10.60 11.00
CA LYS A 120 30.36 -9.26 11.60
C LYS A 120 31.54 -9.09 12.55
N LEU A 121 32.29 -10.17 12.83
CA LEU A 121 33.32 -10.22 13.87
C LEU A 121 34.42 -9.16 13.68
N GLN A 122 34.83 -8.89 12.44
CA GLN A 122 35.85 -7.88 12.15
C GLN A 122 35.36 -6.48 12.60
N THR A 123 34.17 -6.08 12.16
CA THR A 123 33.62 -4.77 12.52
C THR A 123 33.29 -4.69 13.99
N GLU A 124 32.81 -5.78 14.60
CA GLU A 124 32.54 -5.86 16.03
C GLU A 124 33.83 -5.68 16.86
N ASN A 125 34.95 -6.29 16.45
CA ASN A 125 36.24 -6.11 17.13
C ASN A 125 36.77 -4.67 17.00
N LEU A 126 36.67 -4.08 15.80
CA LEU A 126 37.02 -2.67 15.59
C LEU A 126 36.14 -1.74 16.44
N TRP A 127 34.84 -2.02 16.49
CA TRP A 127 33.88 -1.28 17.30
C TRP A 127 34.23 -1.34 18.78
N LYS A 128 34.46 -2.54 19.33
CA LYS A 128 34.86 -2.72 20.75
C LYS A 128 36.16 -2.00 21.09
N GLY A 129 37.11 -1.94 20.15
CA GLY A 129 38.37 -1.23 20.33
C GLY A 129 38.23 0.29 20.35
N LEU A 130 37.35 0.85 19.51
CA LEU A 130 37.15 2.30 19.39
C LEU A 130 36.12 2.84 20.39
N TYR A 131 35.10 2.06 20.70
CA TYR A 131 33.93 2.46 21.48
C TYR A 131 33.62 1.41 22.57
N PRO A 132 34.51 1.20 23.56
CA PRO A 132 34.38 0.11 24.54
C PRO A 132 33.13 0.21 25.44
N MET A 133 32.58 1.42 25.60
CA MET A 133 31.36 1.67 26.38
C MET A 133 30.07 1.53 25.55
N GLU A 134 30.20 1.38 24.23
CA GLU A 134 29.07 1.30 23.31
C GLU A 134 28.96 -0.13 22.77
N PRO A 135 27.86 -0.86 23.06
CA PRO A 135 27.68 -2.19 22.50
C PRO A 135 27.56 -2.13 20.97
N TYR A 136 27.96 -3.20 20.28
CA TYR A 136 27.83 -3.30 18.83
C TYR A 136 26.37 -3.58 18.40
N ASP A 137 25.72 -4.57 19.02
CA ASP A 137 24.29 -4.83 18.80
C ASP A 137 23.47 -4.01 19.80
N LEU A 138 22.46 -3.29 19.31
CA LEU A 138 21.51 -2.55 20.14
C LEU A 138 20.20 -3.31 20.21
N ASP A 139 19.70 -3.56 21.42
CA ASP A 139 18.37 -4.09 21.66
C ASP A 139 17.42 -3.00 22.19
N LEU A 140 16.12 -3.31 22.21
CA LEU A 140 15.09 -2.38 22.63
C LEU A 140 15.29 -1.91 24.07
N ASP A 141 15.64 -2.81 24.99
CA ASP A 141 15.78 -2.51 26.42
C ASP A 141 16.96 -1.55 26.67
N MET A 142 18.07 -1.74 25.96
CA MET A 142 19.21 -0.82 25.97
C MET A 142 18.90 0.51 25.29
N ALA A 143 18.12 0.50 24.20
CA ALA A 143 17.78 1.70 23.46
C ALA A 143 16.84 2.65 24.23
N VAL A 144 16.04 2.11 25.15
CA VAL A 144 15.08 2.87 25.98
C VAL A 144 15.71 3.34 27.31
N SER A 145 16.89 2.82 27.70
CA SER A 145 17.61 3.32 28.88
C SER A 145 18.04 4.78 28.68
N GLU A 146 17.85 5.64 29.70
CA GLU A 146 18.11 7.07 29.57
C GLU A 146 19.56 7.33 29.16
N PRO A 147 19.79 8.06 28.06
CA PRO A 147 21.13 8.49 27.74
C PRO A 147 21.52 9.71 28.56
N GLU A 148 22.80 9.78 28.93
CA GLU A 148 23.45 11.03 29.34
C GLU A 148 23.26 12.09 28.24
N ASP A 149 23.07 13.34 28.63
CA ASP A 149 22.66 14.52 27.84
C ASP A 149 23.11 14.54 26.34
N ILE A 150 22.40 13.80 25.46
CA ILE A 150 22.66 13.71 24.01
C ILE A 150 22.56 15.10 23.35
N SER A 151 21.84 16.03 23.99
CA SER A 151 21.61 17.38 23.48
C SER A 151 22.90 18.22 23.36
N ALA A 152 23.95 17.85 24.10
CA ALA A 152 25.24 18.54 24.12
C ALA A 152 26.21 18.07 23.01
N LEU A 153 25.87 17.05 22.21
CA LEU A 153 26.78 16.51 21.21
C LEU A 153 26.78 17.32 19.90
N GLU A 154 27.95 17.44 19.28
CA GLU A 154 28.08 18.03 17.95
C GLU A 154 27.22 17.30 16.92
N LYS A 155 26.42 18.05 16.16
CA LYS A 155 25.60 17.50 15.08
C LYS A 155 26.47 17.32 13.83
N PHE A 156 26.60 16.09 13.37
CA PHE A 156 27.35 15.71 12.16
C PHE A 156 26.50 15.82 10.86
N THR A 157 25.34 16.49 10.95
CA THR A 157 24.55 16.91 9.79
C THR A 157 23.53 17.98 10.21
N LYS A 158 23.21 18.90 9.30
CA LYS A 158 22.06 19.83 9.43
C LYS A 158 20.75 19.20 8.95
N TYR A 159 20.81 18.00 8.39
CA TYR A 159 19.65 17.26 7.92
C TYR A 159 18.88 16.67 9.11
N ASP A 160 17.56 16.87 9.10
CA ASP A 160 16.69 16.30 10.12
C ASP A 160 16.49 14.80 9.84
N LEU A 161 17.35 13.98 10.45
CA LEU A 161 17.33 12.53 10.35
C LEU A 161 16.07 11.91 10.97
N VAL A 162 15.47 12.54 11.99
CA VAL A 162 14.20 12.06 12.58
C VAL A 162 13.08 12.20 11.56
N SER A 163 12.96 13.38 10.94
CA SER A 163 12.00 13.60 9.87
C SER A 163 12.30 12.73 8.64
N ALA A 164 13.57 12.48 8.31
CA ALA A 164 13.94 11.59 7.21
C ALA A 164 13.46 10.15 7.47
N VAL A 165 13.75 9.59 8.64
CA VAL A 165 13.27 8.26 9.03
C VAL A 165 11.75 8.20 8.96
N LYS A 166 11.05 9.19 9.53
CA LYS A 166 9.57 9.23 9.51
C LYS A 166 8.98 9.19 8.10
N ARG A 167 9.61 9.83 7.12
CA ARG A 167 9.17 9.81 5.71
C ARG A 167 9.44 8.47 5.04
N GLN A 168 10.49 7.76 5.46
CA GLN A 168 10.89 6.48 4.88
C GLN A 168 10.24 5.25 5.55
N SER A 169 9.78 5.35 6.81
CA SER A 169 9.13 4.24 7.52
C SER A 169 7.94 3.61 6.78
N PRO A 170 7.07 4.36 6.07
CA PRO A 170 5.97 3.78 5.30
C PRO A 170 6.40 3.09 3.99
N PHE A 171 7.64 3.32 3.52
CA PHE A 171 8.07 2.87 2.19
C PHE A 171 8.05 1.36 2.04
N TYR A 172 8.51 0.61 3.05
CA TYR A 172 8.48 -0.85 3.00
C TYR A 172 7.04 -1.38 2.82
N TYR A 173 6.05 -0.77 3.45
CA TYR A 173 4.65 -1.14 3.20
C TYR A 173 4.26 -0.92 1.74
N GLN A 174 4.85 0.01 0.99
CA GLN A 174 4.52 0.19 -0.42
C GLN A 174 5.12 -0.92 -1.31
N VAL A 175 6.29 -1.45 -0.94
CA VAL A 175 7.09 -2.37 -1.77
C VAL A 175 7.21 -3.81 -1.20
N SER A 176 6.42 -4.17 -0.20
CA SER A 176 6.51 -5.47 0.51
C SER A 176 5.51 -6.54 0.06
N ARG A 177 4.78 -6.33 -1.05
CA ARG A 177 3.87 -7.38 -1.56
C ARG A 177 4.69 -8.58 -2.06
N THR A 178 4.10 -9.77 -1.95
CA THR A 178 4.71 -11.05 -2.33
C THR A 178 5.25 -11.05 -3.77
N HIS A 179 4.58 -10.35 -4.69
CA HIS A 179 4.99 -10.27 -6.08
C HIS A 179 6.23 -9.39 -6.34
N VAL A 180 6.66 -8.55 -5.39
CA VAL A 180 7.73 -7.56 -5.61
C VAL A 180 9.11 -8.21 -5.69
N ASP A 181 9.35 -9.32 -4.99
CA ASP A 181 10.62 -10.06 -5.05
C ASP A 181 10.71 -11.00 -6.28
N ASN A 182 9.71 -10.99 -7.15
CA ASN A 182 9.71 -11.77 -8.38
C ASN A 182 10.74 -11.23 -9.39
N ASP A 183 11.52 -12.13 -9.99
CA ASP A 183 12.61 -11.79 -10.90
C ASP A 183 12.16 -10.96 -12.10
N VAL A 184 11.04 -11.34 -12.73
CA VAL A 184 10.49 -10.63 -13.90
C VAL A 184 10.00 -9.23 -13.49
N PHE A 185 9.35 -9.12 -12.33
CA PHE A 185 8.88 -7.83 -11.82
C PHE A 185 10.03 -6.85 -11.58
N LEU A 186 11.10 -7.30 -10.91
CA LEU A 186 12.28 -6.45 -10.64
C LEU A 186 13.07 -6.12 -11.92
N GLN A 187 13.21 -7.05 -12.87
CA GLN A 187 13.85 -6.77 -14.15
C GLN A 187 13.10 -5.71 -14.94
N GLU A 188 11.76 -5.80 -15.01
CA GLU A 188 10.94 -4.77 -15.63
C GLU A 188 11.00 -3.44 -14.88
N ALA A 189 11.07 -3.45 -13.55
CA ALA A 189 11.26 -2.25 -12.74
C ALA A 189 12.59 -1.53 -13.07
N VAL A 190 13.68 -2.28 -13.24
CA VAL A 190 14.98 -1.72 -13.69
C VAL A 190 14.88 -1.11 -15.08
N ALA A 191 14.21 -1.78 -16.02
CA ALA A 191 14.00 -1.24 -17.37
C ALA A 191 13.18 0.05 -17.35
N ARG A 192 12.13 0.10 -16.51
CA ARG A 192 11.30 1.29 -16.30
C ARG A 192 12.05 2.41 -15.60
N TYR A 193 12.93 2.12 -14.65
CA TYR A 193 13.80 3.11 -14.02
C TYR A 193 14.75 3.77 -15.03
N LYS A 194 15.37 2.99 -15.94
CA LYS A 194 16.15 3.55 -17.05
C LYS A 194 15.31 4.48 -17.93
N ALA A 195 14.09 4.07 -18.28
CA ALA A 195 13.15 4.92 -19.02
C ALA A 195 12.75 6.19 -18.26
N PHE A 196 12.60 6.11 -16.93
CA PHE A 196 12.32 7.27 -16.08
C PHE A 196 13.47 8.28 -16.08
N LEU A 197 14.70 7.79 -15.92
CA LEU A 197 15.91 8.60 -16.02
C LEU A 197 16.05 9.27 -17.40
N TYR A 198 15.78 8.50 -18.46
CA TYR A 198 15.76 9.00 -19.83
C TYR A 198 14.71 10.10 -20.00
N LEU A 199 13.50 9.91 -19.47
CA LEU A 199 12.43 10.90 -19.51
C LEU A 199 12.84 12.21 -18.84
N ILE A 200 13.46 12.15 -17.65
CA ILE A 200 13.99 13.33 -16.95
C ILE A 200 15.04 14.06 -17.80
N LYS A 201 15.96 13.30 -18.41
CA LYS A 201 16.97 13.85 -19.32
C LYS A 201 16.33 14.58 -20.50
N ARG A 202 15.37 13.95 -21.18
CA ARG A 202 14.65 14.53 -22.34
C ARG A 202 13.87 15.78 -21.95
N ASN A 203 13.18 15.76 -20.81
CA ASN A 203 12.48 16.92 -20.28
C ASN A 203 13.44 18.08 -20.05
N ARG A 204 14.62 17.82 -19.49
CA ARG A 204 15.66 18.85 -19.29
C ARG A 204 16.18 19.40 -20.62
N GLU A 205 16.49 18.53 -21.59
CA GLU A 205 16.95 18.94 -22.93
C GLU A 205 15.91 19.82 -23.64
N ARG A 206 14.63 19.52 -23.44
CA ARG A 206 13.49 20.28 -23.98
C ARG A 206 13.09 21.48 -23.11
N SER A 207 13.81 21.76 -22.03
CA SER A 207 13.51 22.83 -21.05
C SER A 207 12.11 22.71 -20.40
N ILE A 208 11.57 21.50 -20.30
CA ILE A 208 10.30 21.19 -19.63
C ILE A 208 10.56 21.11 -18.11
N LYS A 209 9.96 22.02 -17.35
CA LYS A 209 10.00 22.01 -15.88
C LYS A 209 8.86 21.15 -15.33
N LEU A 210 9.08 19.85 -15.27
CA LEU A 210 8.13 18.88 -14.71
C LEU A 210 8.72 18.17 -13.50
N PHE A 211 7.98 18.17 -12.38
CA PHE A 211 8.26 17.30 -11.25
C PHE A 211 7.85 15.87 -11.60
N CYS A 212 8.83 15.03 -11.93
CA CYS A 212 8.60 13.66 -12.34
C CYS A 212 8.34 12.78 -11.11
N VAL A 213 7.19 12.11 -11.05
CA VAL A 213 6.77 11.29 -9.89
C VAL A 213 6.90 9.80 -10.25
N PRO A 214 7.76 9.03 -9.56
CA PRO A 214 7.94 7.60 -9.83
C PRO A 214 6.70 6.78 -9.41
N THR A 215 6.50 5.65 -10.09
CA THR A 215 5.70 4.52 -9.57
C THR A 215 6.55 3.72 -8.58
N TYR A 216 5.97 2.93 -7.67
CA TYR A 216 6.75 2.32 -6.58
C TYR A 216 7.75 1.26 -7.03
N ASP A 217 7.55 0.63 -8.20
CA ASP A 217 8.57 -0.22 -8.82
C ASP A 217 9.79 0.60 -9.26
N ILE A 218 9.56 1.75 -9.90
CA ILE A 218 10.62 2.70 -10.28
C ILE A 218 11.29 3.30 -9.03
N ASP A 219 10.50 3.65 -8.01
CA ASP A 219 10.98 4.30 -6.79
C ASP A 219 11.86 3.35 -5.96
N LEU A 220 11.50 2.06 -5.88
CA LEU A 220 12.33 1.02 -5.28
C LEU A 220 13.72 1.00 -5.92
N ILE A 221 13.78 0.92 -7.25
CA ILE A 221 15.04 0.88 -7.98
C ILE A 221 15.80 2.21 -7.87
N TRP A 222 15.10 3.33 -7.81
CA TRP A 222 15.73 4.65 -7.61
C TRP A 222 16.37 4.75 -6.23
N HIS A 223 15.66 4.35 -5.17
CA HIS A 223 16.23 4.24 -3.83
C HIS A 223 17.44 3.31 -3.82
N THR A 224 17.33 2.13 -4.46
CA THR A 224 18.45 1.19 -4.59
C THR A 224 19.67 1.89 -5.18
N HIS A 225 19.51 2.63 -6.26
CA HIS A 225 20.62 3.33 -6.92
C HIS A 225 21.23 4.40 -6.00
N GLN A 226 20.41 5.19 -5.30
CA GLN A 226 20.88 6.25 -4.38
C GLN A 226 21.73 5.72 -3.21
N LEU A 227 21.47 4.48 -2.75
CA LEU A 227 22.24 3.84 -1.68
C LEU A 227 23.70 3.54 -2.09
N HIS A 228 24.02 3.55 -3.38
CA HIS A 228 25.38 3.49 -3.92
C HIS A 228 25.87 4.89 -4.28
N SER A 229 26.16 5.71 -3.26
CA SER A 229 26.29 7.16 -3.38
C SER A 229 27.34 7.61 -4.42
N LEU A 230 28.49 6.92 -4.52
CA LEU A 230 29.50 7.25 -5.54
C LEU A 230 29.05 6.90 -6.96
N SER A 231 28.51 5.69 -7.13
CA SER A 231 27.96 5.21 -8.41
C SER A 231 26.82 6.10 -8.90
N TYR A 232 25.86 6.41 -8.02
CA TYR A 232 24.74 7.31 -8.31
C TYR A 232 25.25 8.68 -8.75
N CYS A 233 26.18 9.29 -8.00
CA CYS A 233 26.73 10.58 -8.37
C CYS A 233 27.40 10.54 -9.74
N LYS A 234 28.19 9.51 -10.02
CA LYS A 234 28.91 9.32 -11.29
C LYS A 234 27.95 9.13 -12.45
N ASP A 235 26.99 8.22 -12.30
CA ASP A 235 26.06 7.83 -13.37
C ASP A 235 25.12 8.99 -13.73
N LEU A 236 24.56 9.68 -12.72
CA LEU A 236 23.67 10.82 -12.94
C LEU A 236 24.41 12.05 -13.47
N THR A 237 25.66 12.29 -13.02
CA THR A 237 26.49 13.37 -13.59
C THR A 237 26.88 13.06 -15.03
N LYS A 238 27.24 11.82 -15.37
CA LYS A 238 27.54 11.41 -16.75
C LYS A 238 26.32 11.59 -17.65
N MET A 239 25.13 11.23 -17.17
CA MET A 239 23.93 11.16 -18.00
C MET A 239 23.11 12.46 -18.06
N ILE A 240 22.98 13.18 -16.94
CA ILE A 240 22.17 14.40 -16.81
C ILE A 240 23.04 15.64 -16.56
N GLY A 241 24.31 15.48 -16.20
CA GLY A 241 25.19 16.60 -15.84
C GLY A 241 25.02 17.12 -14.42
N LYS A 242 24.20 16.46 -13.59
CA LYS A 242 24.09 16.73 -12.15
C LYS A 242 23.52 15.53 -11.41
N VAL A 243 23.75 15.47 -10.10
CA VAL A 243 23.05 14.55 -9.20
C VAL A 243 21.57 14.93 -9.15
N LEU A 244 20.68 13.96 -9.30
CA LEU A 244 19.25 14.18 -9.09
C LEU A 244 18.94 14.16 -7.60
N GLU A 245 18.32 15.24 -7.13
CA GLU A 245 17.74 15.33 -5.80
C GLU A 245 16.52 14.43 -5.69
N HIS A 246 16.35 13.85 -4.50
CA HIS A 246 15.17 13.08 -4.13
C HIS A 246 14.47 13.85 -3.01
N ASP A 247 13.54 14.72 -3.41
CA ASP A 247 12.70 15.50 -2.48
C ASP A 247 11.48 14.67 -2.07
N ASP A 248 11.59 13.99 -0.94
CA ASP A 248 10.56 13.14 -0.35
C ASP A 248 9.67 13.88 0.65
N THR A 249 9.78 15.22 0.75
CA THR A 249 9.09 16.02 1.78
C THR A 249 7.60 16.19 1.54
N ASP A 250 7.13 15.94 0.31
CA ASP A 250 5.72 16.00 -0.04
C ASP A 250 5.10 14.59 -0.05
N SER A 251 4.07 14.41 0.79
CA SER A 251 3.26 13.19 0.84
C SER A 251 1.79 13.44 0.48
N ASP A 252 1.41 14.68 0.16
CA ASP A 252 0.03 15.06 -0.13
C ASP A 252 -0.34 14.68 -1.57
N ARG A 253 -1.11 13.60 -1.68
CA ARG A 253 -1.60 13.04 -2.94
C ARG A 253 -2.99 13.54 -3.31
N SER A 254 -3.54 14.53 -2.61
CA SER A 254 -4.88 15.06 -2.90
C SER A 254 -4.93 15.66 -4.31
N LYS A 255 -6.10 15.58 -4.96
CA LYS A 255 -6.30 16.09 -6.33
C LYS A 255 -5.87 17.55 -6.44
N GLY A 256 -5.08 17.87 -7.47
CA GLY A 256 -4.54 19.21 -7.76
C GLY A 256 -3.29 19.60 -6.95
N LYS A 257 -2.74 18.72 -6.11
CA LYS A 257 -1.49 18.96 -5.37
C LYS A 257 -0.25 18.60 -6.21
N LYS A 258 0.94 18.87 -5.67
CA LYS A 258 2.24 18.68 -6.36
C LYS A 258 2.41 17.23 -6.84
N LEU A 259 2.11 16.25 -5.99
CA LEU A 259 2.23 14.83 -6.36
C LEU A 259 1.19 14.42 -7.43
N ASP A 260 -0.07 14.83 -7.29
CA ASP A 260 -1.13 14.52 -8.26
C ASP A 260 -0.84 15.14 -9.64
N THR A 261 -0.47 16.43 -9.66
CA THR A 261 -0.12 17.17 -10.88
C THR A 261 1.16 16.61 -11.50
N GLY A 262 2.18 16.33 -10.68
CA GLY A 262 3.44 15.74 -11.13
C GLY A 262 3.26 14.35 -11.71
N PHE A 263 2.44 13.50 -11.06
CA PHE A 263 2.15 12.15 -11.56
C PHE A 263 1.36 12.19 -12.87
N SER A 264 0.36 13.06 -12.98
CA SER A 264 -0.39 13.28 -14.22
C SER A 264 0.51 13.75 -15.36
N GLY A 265 1.39 14.73 -15.09
CA GLY A 265 2.35 15.22 -16.08
C GLY A 265 3.40 14.18 -16.47
N THR A 266 3.87 13.38 -15.52
CA THR A 266 4.82 12.28 -15.76
C THR A 266 4.19 11.22 -16.65
N THR A 267 2.94 10.85 -16.36
CA THR A 267 2.15 9.91 -17.16
C THR A 267 2.01 10.40 -18.60
N ALA A 268 1.65 11.67 -18.80
CA ALA A 268 1.51 12.25 -20.13
C ALA A 268 2.83 12.23 -20.92
N GLN A 269 3.94 12.66 -20.31
CA GLN A 269 5.25 12.68 -20.97
C GLN A 269 5.79 11.27 -21.24
N TRP A 270 5.55 10.32 -20.33
CA TRP A 270 5.92 8.93 -20.51
C TRP A 270 5.20 8.30 -21.71
N GLU A 271 3.89 8.50 -21.81
CA GLU A 271 3.09 7.99 -22.92
C GLU A 271 3.45 8.65 -24.25
N GLU A 272 3.69 9.96 -24.25
CA GLU A 272 4.15 10.70 -25.43
C GLU A 272 5.49 10.14 -25.94
N THR A 273 6.45 9.95 -25.03
CA THR A 273 7.82 9.54 -25.36
C THR A 273 7.91 8.08 -25.77
N PHE A 274 7.27 7.16 -25.03
CA PHE A 274 7.47 5.73 -25.20
C PHE A 274 6.30 5.02 -25.88
N GLY A 275 5.13 5.66 -25.97
CA GLY A 275 3.92 4.99 -26.46
C GLY A 275 3.48 3.83 -25.57
N LEU A 276 3.83 3.86 -24.27
CA LEU A 276 3.53 2.83 -23.28
C LEU A 276 2.77 3.45 -22.11
N ARG A 277 1.95 2.65 -21.41
CA ARG A 277 1.27 3.11 -20.19
C ARG A 277 2.25 3.28 -19.03
N TYR A 278 2.07 4.35 -18.26
CA TYR A 278 2.89 4.60 -17.08
C TYR A 278 2.42 3.80 -15.86
N TRP A 279 1.11 3.66 -15.70
CA TRP A 279 0.47 2.84 -14.67
C TRP A 279 0.86 1.37 -14.83
N LYS A 280 1.12 0.69 -13.70
CA LYS A 280 1.51 -0.72 -13.70
C LYS A 280 0.92 -1.43 -12.48
N ALA A 281 0.28 -2.57 -12.72
CA ALA A 281 -0.26 -3.42 -11.66
C ALA A 281 0.85 -3.78 -10.65
N GLY A 282 0.53 -3.71 -9.36
CA GLY A 282 1.48 -3.98 -8.28
C GLY A 282 2.51 -2.89 -8.00
N ALA A 283 2.50 -1.77 -8.75
CA ALA A 283 3.42 -0.63 -8.55
C ALA A 283 2.71 0.66 -8.12
N MET A 284 1.37 0.62 -8.00
CA MET A 284 0.56 1.77 -7.61
C MET A 284 0.49 1.92 -6.08
N ASN A 285 0.11 3.11 -5.63
CA ASN A 285 0.00 3.41 -4.20
C ASN A 285 -0.98 2.50 -3.47
N ARG A 286 -0.52 1.85 -2.40
CA ARG A 286 -1.32 0.93 -1.57
C ARG A 286 -2.22 1.66 -0.56
N GLY A 287 -2.07 2.98 -0.44
CA GLY A 287 -2.68 3.80 0.59
C GLY A 287 -1.80 3.91 1.82
N ASN A 288 -2.38 4.40 2.93
CA ASN A 288 -1.66 4.53 4.20
C ASN A 288 -1.26 3.16 4.76
N THR A 289 -0.11 3.11 5.42
CA THR A 289 0.32 1.94 6.17
C THR A 289 -0.69 1.65 7.29
N PRO A 290 -1.21 0.42 7.39
CA PRO A 290 -2.13 0.04 8.46
C PRO A 290 -1.52 0.24 9.84
N LYS A 291 -2.37 0.50 10.83
CA LYS A 291 -1.90 0.69 12.20
C LYS A 291 -1.47 -0.67 12.78
N PRO A 292 -0.29 -0.76 13.42
CA PRO A 292 0.11 -1.98 14.10
C PRO A 292 -0.84 -2.25 15.26
N VAL A 293 -1.09 -3.54 15.55
CA VAL A 293 -1.97 -3.95 16.67
C VAL A 293 -1.27 -3.91 18.03
N THR A 294 0.04 -3.61 18.04
CA THR A 294 0.84 -3.45 19.25
C THR A 294 2.01 -2.50 18.99
N THR A 295 2.47 -1.81 20.03
CA THR A 295 3.63 -0.91 19.99
C THR A 295 4.93 -1.58 20.43
N SER A 296 4.84 -2.73 21.12
CA SER A 296 6.00 -3.48 21.60
C SER A 296 6.14 -4.80 20.84
N PRO A 297 7.37 -5.20 20.48
CA PRO A 297 7.59 -6.43 19.73
C PRO A 297 7.17 -7.65 20.57
N CYS A 298 6.38 -8.54 19.96
CA CYS A 298 5.96 -9.78 20.59
C CYS A 298 6.75 -10.95 19.98
N VAL A 299 7.76 -11.42 20.70
CA VAL A 299 8.61 -12.54 20.25
C VAL A 299 7.99 -13.85 20.67
N PHE A 300 7.52 -14.63 19.70
CA PHE A 300 7.08 -16.01 19.91
C PHE A 300 8.02 -16.98 19.20
N SER A 301 8.58 -17.93 19.96
CA SER A 301 9.32 -19.06 19.42
C SER A 301 8.42 -20.28 19.48
N GLY A 302 7.80 -20.59 18.35
CA GLY A 302 6.96 -21.78 18.19
C GLY A 302 7.73 -23.08 18.43
N LYS A 303 6.99 -24.16 18.71
CA LYS A 303 7.51 -25.53 18.61
C LYS A 303 7.59 -25.91 17.13
N LYS A 304 8.49 -26.81 16.75
CA LYS A 304 8.58 -27.31 15.35
C LYS A 304 7.21 -27.85 14.93
N GLU A 305 6.76 -27.40 13.76
CA GLU A 305 5.51 -27.82 13.13
C GLU A 305 5.66 -29.30 12.72
N GLU A 306 4.85 -30.19 13.30
CA GLU A 306 4.71 -31.56 12.80
C GLU A 306 3.69 -31.51 11.66
N GLU A 307 4.07 -31.99 10.47
CA GLU A 307 3.22 -32.03 9.28
C GLU A 307 1.85 -32.63 9.64
N SER A 308 0.79 -31.84 9.49
CA SER A 308 -0.58 -32.32 9.65
C SER A 308 -0.97 -33.16 8.45
N GLN A 309 -1.62 -34.30 8.70
CA GLN A 309 -2.48 -34.88 7.68
C GLN A 309 -3.61 -33.89 7.42
N ASP A 310 -3.69 -33.39 6.19
CA ASP A 310 -4.77 -32.50 5.77
C ASP A 310 -6.09 -33.26 5.83
N VAL A 311 -6.88 -32.95 6.86
CA VAL A 311 -8.23 -33.48 7.03
C VAL A 311 -9.14 -32.98 5.91
N ILE A 312 -8.79 -31.85 5.29
CA ILE A 312 -9.56 -31.20 4.23
C ILE A 312 -8.61 -30.79 3.11
N ARG A 313 -8.98 -31.06 1.85
CA ARG A 313 -8.30 -30.49 0.67
C ARG A 313 -9.11 -29.31 0.16
N ILE A 314 -8.51 -28.13 0.14
CA ILE A 314 -9.11 -26.95 -0.47
C ILE A 314 -8.26 -26.59 -1.70
N PRO A 315 -8.87 -26.40 -2.88
CA PRO A 315 -8.14 -25.99 -4.08
C PRO A 315 -7.37 -24.69 -3.82
N GLU A 316 -6.09 -24.67 -4.14
CA GLU A 316 -5.33 -23.42 -4.14
C GLU A 316 -5.68 -22.62 -5.38
N VAL A 317 -6.11 -21.38 -5.16
CA VAL A 317 -6.41 -20.43 -6.23
C VAL A 317 -5.29 -19.41 -6.31
N GLU A 318 -4.79 -19.17 -7.52
CA GLU A 318 -3.86 -18.08 -7.79
C GLU A 318 -4.63 -16.82 -8.20
N VAL A 319 -4.18 -15.66 -7.72
CA VAL A 319 -4.72 -14.35 -8.03
C VAL A 319 -3.65 -13.46 -8.65
N ILE A 320 -4.08 -12.67 -9.63
CA ILE A 320 -3.35 -11.54 -10.17
C ILE A 320 -4.14 -10.24 -9.97
N GLU A 321 -3.44 -9.15 -9.70
CA GLU A 321 -3.93 -7.80 -9.89
C GLU A 321 -3.73 -7.39 -11.37
N VAL A 322 -4.77 -6.80 -11.96
CA VAL A 322 -4.83 -6.37 -13.37
C VAL A 322 -5.15 -4.89 -13.44
N ILE A 323 -4.37 -4.14 -14.22
CA ILE A 323 -4.69 -2.78 -14.66
C ILE A 323 -4.97 -2.82 -16.16
N LEU A 324 -6.18 -2.41 -16.55
CA LEU A 324 -6.69 -2.41 -17.92
C LEU A 324 -7.07 -1.00 -18.38
N GLU A 325 -6.57 -0.59 -19.55
CA GLU A 325 -6.95 0.64 -20.22
C GLU A 325 -7.35 0.37 -21.67
N ILE A 326 -8.43 1.02 -22.11
CA ILE A 326 -8.83 1.04 -23.52
C ILE A 326 -8.27 2.33 -24.14
N VAL A 327 -7.18 2.19 -24.89
CA VAL A 327 -6.38 3.33 -25.37
C VAL A 327 -7.04 4.00 -26.59
N GLY A 328 -7.64 3.21 -27.49
CA GLY A 328 -8.23 3.77 -28.70
C GLY A 328 -8.92 2.74 -29.59
N VAL A 329 -9.59 3.23 -30.64
CA VAL A 329 -10.28 2.41 -31.64
C VAL A 329 -9.90 2.89 -33.03
N LYS A 330 -9.57 1.95 -33.93
CA LYS A 330 -9.31 2.20 -35.35
C LYS A 330 -10.46 1.70 -36.21
N ASN A 331 -10.61 2.31 -37.38
CA ASN A 331 -11.61 1.97 -38.40
C ASN A 331 -13.07 2.02 -37.89
N LEU A 332 -13.35 2.86 -36.88
CA LEU A 332 -14.71 3.03 -36.37
C LEU A 332 -15.58 3.79 -37.39
N PRO A 333 -16.74 3.25 -37.81
CA PRO A 333 -17.62 3.94 -38.75
C PRO A 333 -18.10 5.30 -38.23
N ASP A 334 -18.21 6.30 -39.10
CA ASP A 334 -18.58 7.68 -38.74
C ASP A 334 -19.89 7.77 -37.94
N ALA A 335 -20.84 6.87 -38.21
CA ALA A 335 -22.11 6.78 -37.49
C ALA A 335 -21.96 6.50 -35.97
N HIS A 336 -20.80 6.03 -35.53
CA HIS A 336 -20.51 5.63 -34.15
C HIS A 336 -19.43 6.47 -33.47
N LYS A 337 -18.82 7.44 -34.16
CA LYS A 337 -17.77 8.32 -33.60
C LYS A 337 -18.24 9.02 -32.31
N GLY A 338 -17.40 8.98 -31.28
CA GLY A 338 -17.64 9.60 -29.97
C GLY A 338 -18.75 8.99 -29.13
N LYS A 339 -19.28 7.82 -29.49
CA LYS A 339 -20.46 7.19 -28.84
C LYS A 339 -20.25 5.69 -28.60
N VAL A 340 -19.06 5.28 -28.19
CA VAL A 340 -18.73 3.86 -27.95
C VAL A 340 -18.17 3.63 -26.55
N PHE A 341 -18.40 2.43 -26.05
CA PHE A 341 -17.82 1.91 -24.81
C PHE A 341 -17.46 0.45 -25.00
N VAL A 342 -16.54 -0.04 -24.19
CA VAL A 342 -16.16 -1.45 -24.16
C VAL A 342 -16.78 -2.07 -22.93
N VAL A 343 -17.48 -3.19 -23.12
CA VAL A 343 -17.82 -4.11 -22.03
C VAL A 343 -16.73 -5.17 -22.00
N PHE A 344 -16.15 -5.42 -20.84
CA PHE A 344 -15.13 -6.45 -20.67
C PHE A 344 -15.50 -7.43 -19.56
N SER A 345 -15.08 -8.67 -19.75
CA SER A 345 -15.37 -9.81 -18.88
C SER A 345 -14.29 -10.88 -19.05
N LYS A 346 -14.35 -11.97 -18.27
CA LYS A 346 -13.59 -13.19 -18.54
C LYS A 346 -14.43 -14.19 -19.32
N THR A 347 -13.81 -14.94 -20.23
CA THR A 347 -14.46 -16.07 -20.94
C THR A 347 -14.96 -17.13 -19.98
N GLN A 348 -14.19 -17.39 -18.93
CA GLN A 348 -14.55 -18.23 -17.79
C GLN A 348 -14.56 -17.33 -16.56
N PRO A 349 -15.74 -16.85 -16.13
CA PRO A 349 -15.91 -16.12 -14.88
C PRO A 349 -15.34 -16.94 -13.72
N ASP A 350 -14.55 -16.30 -12.86
CA ASP A 350 -13.99 -16.89 -11.65
C ASP A 350 -14.53 -16.19 -10.40
N SER A 351 -14.22 -16.71 -9.21
CA SER A 351 -14.76 -16.15 -7.95
C SER A 351 -14.25 -14.74 -7.66
N LEU A 352 -13.11 -14.34 -8.24
CA LEU A 352 -12.50 -13.02 -8.08
C LEU A 352 -13.05 -12.01 -9.11
N PHE A 353 -13.51 -12.49 -10.26
CA PHE A 353 -14.01 -11.70 -11.37
C PHE A 353 -15.11 -12.43 -12.14
N ASN A 354 -16.34 -12.28 -11.63
CA ASN A 354 -17.53 -12.92 -12.20
C ASN A 354 -18.47 -11.97 -12.97
N ALA A 355 -18.19 -10.66 -12.94
CA ALA A 355 -19.09 -9.64 -13.44
C ALA A 355 -18.54 -8.96 -14.70
N GLU A 356 -19.44 -8.68 -15.64
CA GLU A 356 -19.12 -7.80 -16.76
C GLU A 356 -18.96 -6.36 -16.27
N ARG A 357 -17.90 -5.70 -16.71
CA ARG A 357 -17.61 -4.30 -16.39
C ARG A 357 -17.51 -3.47 -17.66
N ARG A 358 -17.61 -2.15 -17.53
CA ARG A 358 -17.63 -1.22 -18.66
C ARG A 358 -16.52 -0.18 -18.54
N LEU A 359 -15.88 0.13 -19.66
CA LEU A 359 -14.96 1.26 -19.83
C LEU A 359 -15.39 2.12 -21.01
N THR A 360 -15.37 3.44 -20.88
CA THR A 360 -15.59 4.32 -22.03
C THR A 360 -14.33 4.42 -22.87
N VAL A 361 -14.46 4.33 -24.19
CA VAL A 361 -13.34 4.64 -25.09
C VAL A 361 -13.18 6.16 -25.10
N LEU A 362 -11.98 6.64 -24.80
CA LEU A 362 -11.68 8.07 -24.90
C LEU A 362 -11.92 8.54 -26.34
N SER A 363 -12.84 9.50 -26.48
CA SER A 363 -13.01 10.27 -27.71
C SER A 363 -12.12 11.50 -27.61
N GLU A 364 -11.51 11.95 -28.71
CA GLU A 364 -10.69 13.17 -28.79
C GLU A 364 -11.39 14.45 -28.27
N SER A 365 -12.70 14.38 -28.03
CA SER A 365 -13.58 15.49 -27.66
C SER A 365 -14.17 15.47 -26.25
N CYS A 366 -13.98 14.42 -25.42
CA CYS A 366 -14.59 14.38 -24.08
C CYS A 366 -13.94 13.33 -23.14
N GLY A 367 -13.36 13.77 -22.02
CA GLY A 367 -13.33 13.00 -20.76
C GLY A 367 -11.97 12.63 -20.16
N GLU A 368 -11.92 12.54 -18.82
CA GLU A 368 -10.83 11.99 -18.02
C GLU A 368 -10.52 10.53 -18.42
N LYS A 369 -9.24 10.11 -18.37
CA LYS A 369 -8.83 8.74 -18.67
C LYS A 369 -9.48 7.75 -17.71
N GLN A 370 -10.03 6.65 -18.24
CA GLN A 370 -10.57 5.55 -17.43
C GLN A 370 -9.66 4.33 -17.51
N VAL A 371 -9.36 3.79 -16.34
CA VAL A 371 -8.56 2.58 -16.15
C VAL A 371 -9.35 1.66 -15.23
N ALA A 372 -9.37 0.36 -15.48
CA ALA A 372 -9.94 -0.61 -14.56
C ALA A 372 -8.82 -1.26 -13.75
N LEU A 373 -8.97 -1.28 -12.42
CA LEU A 373 -8.15 -2.06 -11.50
C LEU A 373 -9.02 -3.18 -10.91
N PHE A 374 -8.60 -4.43 -11.06
CA PHE A 374 -9.33 -5.58 -10.56
C PHE A 374 -8.41 -6.77 -10.27
N GLN A 375 -8.95 -7.78 -9.60
CA GLN A 375 -8.28 -9.05 -9.35
C GLN A 375 -9.03 -10.16 -10.11
N CYS A 376 -8.29 -11.15 -10.60
CA CYS A 376 -8.87 -12.35 -11.21
C CYS A 376 -7.86 -13.51 -11.13
N GLU A 377 -8.31 -14.72 -11.50
CA GLU A 377 -7.38 -15.83 -11.72
C GLU A 377 -6.54 -15.60 -12.98
N PRO A 378 -5.28 -16.09 -13.04
CA PRO A 378 -4.38 -15.93 -14.19
C PRO A 378 -4.78 -16.78 -15.40
N THR A 379 -5.84 -17.58 -15.30
CA THR A 379 -6.33 -18.49 -16.33
C THR A 379 -7.39 -17.83 -17.23
N GLY A 380 -7.61 -18.41 -18.42
CA GLY A 380 -8.65 -17.95 -19.34
C GLY A 380 -8.27 -16.71 -20.15
N GLU A 381 -9.28 -16.04 -20.71
CA GLU A 381 -9.11 -14.88 -21.58
C GLU A 381 -9.95 -13.70 -21.10
N LEU A 382 -9.42 -12.49 -21.22
CA LEU A 382 -10.19 -11.26 -21.12
C LEU A 382 -10.89 -11.02 -22.45
N THR A 383 -12.21 -10.92 -22.43
CA THR A 383 -13.02 -10.57 -23.61
C THR A 383 -13.40 -9.11 -23.58
N PHE A 384 -13.36 -8.48 -24.75
CA PHE A 384 -13.71 -7.08 -24.97
C PHE A 384 -14.78 -7.01 -26.04
N GLN A 385 -15.95 -6.51 -25.66
CA GLN A 385 -17.05 -6.26 -26.58
C GLN A 385 -17.17 -4.75 -26.81
N LEU A 386 -16.94 -4.32 -28.05
CA LEU A 386 -17.15 -2.92 -28.41
C LEU A 386 -18.64 -2.67 -28.63
N MET A 387 -19.19 -1.72 -27.90
CA MET A 387 -20.61 -1.38 -27.88
C MET A 387 -20.80 0.06 -28.35
N SER A 388 -21.82 0.26 -29.18
CA SER A 388 -22.33 1.61 -29.47
C SER A 388 -23.23 2.11 -28.32
N SER A 389 -23.44 3.43 -28.23
CA SER A 389 -24.32 4.06 -27.24
C SER A 389 -25.78 3.59 -27.27
N LYS A 390 -26.21 2.96 -28.37
CA LYS A 390 -27.52 2.30 -28.52
C LYS A 390 -27.50 0.83 -28.08
N SER A 391 -26.48 0.42 -27.35
CA SER A 391 -26.25 -0.96 -26.87
C SER A 391 -26.20 -2.01 -27.98
N LYS A 392 -25.78 -1.62 -29.18
CA LYS A 392 -25.51 -2.56 -30.29
C LYS A 392 -24.03 -2.91 -30.30
N SER A 393 -23.74 -4.22 -30.23
CA SER A 393 -22.38 -4.75 -30.38
C SER A 393 -21.85 -4.51 -31.79
N LEU A 394 -20.62 -4.01 -31.85
CA LEU A 394 -19.85 -3.74 -33.07
C LEU A 394 -18.83 -4.84 -33.36
N GLY A 395 -18.50 -5.66 -32.37
CA GLY A 395 -17.60 -6.80 -32.49
C GLY A 395 -17.00 -7.18 -31.14
N PHE A 396 -16.24 -8.28 -31.13
CA PHE A 396 -15.54 -8.78 -29.96
C PHE A 396 -14.07 -9.08 -30.25
N ALA A 397 -13.24 -8.92 -29.24
CA ALA A 397 -11.85 -9.39 -29.23
C ALA A 397 -11.57 -10.09 -27.89
N SER A 398 -10.52 -10.89 -27.84
CA SER A 398 -10.02 -11.45 -26.58
C SER A 398 -8.51 -11.31 -26.46
N LEU A 399 -8.04 -11.39 -25.21
CA LEU A 399 -6.62 -11.41 -24.84
C LEU A 399 -6.43 -12.57 -23.87
N SER A 400 -5.57 -13.52 -24.24
CA SER A 400 -5.26 -14.67 -23.38
C SER A 400 -4.32 -14.27 -22.26
N LEU A 401 -4.67 -14.61 -21.01
CA LEU A 401 -3.82 -14.35 -19.85
C LEU A 401 -2.67 -15.36 -19.77
N SER A 402 -2.90 -16.60 -20.23
CA SER A 402 -1.91 -17.68 -20.15
C SER A 402 -0.69 -17.47 -21.05
N GLU A 403 -0.84 -16.69 -22.13
CA GLU A 403 0.27 -16.29 -23.00
C GLU A 403 1.38 -15.55 -22.24
N PHE A 404 1.01 -14.79 -21.20
CA PHE A 404 1.94 -13.93 -20.45
C PHE A 404 2.35 -14.50 -19.10
N LEU A 405 1.47 -15.32 -18.49
CA LEU A 405 1.59 -15.74 -17.09
C LEU A 405 1.98 -17.20 -16.90
N PHE A 406 1.94 -18.03 -17.95
CA PHE A 406 2.29 -19.45 -17.89
C PHE A 406 3.29 -19.87 -18.99
N PRO A 407 4.61 -19.73 -18.78
CA PRO A 407 5.27 -19.13 -17.61
C PRO A 407 5.21 -17.59 -17.63
N VAL A 408 5.50 -16.95 -16.51
CA VAL A 408 5.58 -15.47 -16.43
C VAL A 408 6.73 -14.98 -17.31
N THR A 409 6.39 -14.39 -18.46
CA THR A 409 7.38 -13.85 -19.42
C THR A 409 7.35 -12.33 -19.50
N LYS A 410 6.17 -11.72 -19.32
CA LYS A 410 5.96 -10.28 -19.44
C LYS A 410 4.78 -9.86 -18.60
N LEU A 411 4.89 -8.71 -17.92
CA LEU A 411 3.87 -8.20 -17.00
C LEU A 411 3.14 -6.97 -17.55
N SER A 412 3.33 -6.63 -18.82
CA SER A 412 2.56 -5.61 -19.51
C SER A 412 2.48 -5.87 -21.02
N VAL A 413 1.32 -5.60 -21.60
CA VAL A 413 1.06 -5.76 -23.03
C VAL A 413 0.19 -4.62 -23.53
N GLU A 414 0.51 -4.12 -24.72
CA GLU A 414 -0.31 -3.14 -25.41
C GLU A 414 -0.40 -3.53 -26.88
N ASN A 415 -1.59 -3.96 -27.29
CA ASN A 415 -1.84 -4.56 -28.61
C ASN A 415 -3.06 -3.93 -29.29
N TRP A 416 -3.02 -3.89 -30.62
CA TRP A 416 -4.21 -3.69 -31.43
C TRP A 416 -4.88 -5.05 -31.65
N LEU A 417 -6.08 -5.21 -31.11
CA LEU A 417 -6.90 -6.42 -31.25
C LEU A 417 -7.95 -6.18 -32.33
N GLU A 418 -7.94 -6.98 -33.39
CA GLU A 418 -8.96 -6.93 -34.44
C GLU A 418 -10.28 -7.49 -33.91
N LEU A 419 -11.38 -6.77 -34.15
CA LEU A 419 -12.70 -7.19 -33.71
C LEU A 419 -13.30 -8.19 -34.70
N THR A 420 -13.76 -9.32 -34.17
CA THR A 420 -14.59 -10.26 -34.93
C THR A 420 -16.04 -9.77 -34.97
N PRO A 421 -16.64 -9.58 -36.16
CA PRO A 421 -18.02 -9.09 -36.27
C PRO A 421 -19.06 -10.15 -35.91
N LEU A 422 -20.19 -9.73 -35.32
CA LEU A 422 -21.26 -10.62 -34.84
C LEU A 422 -22.12 -11.23 -35.97
N LYS A 423 -22.14 -10.61 -37.15
CA LYS A 423 -22.83 -11.12 -38.34
C LYS A 423 -21.77 -11.55 -39.35
N ARG A 424 -21.86 -12.79 -39.86
CA ARG A 424 -21.13 -13.24 -41.06
C ARG A 424 -21.61 -12.43 -42.29
N GLY A 425 -21.16 -11.19 -42.42
CA GLY A 425 -21.11 -10.47 -43.69
C GLY A 425 -19.73 -10.67 -44.31
N LYS A 426 -19.64 -10.60 -45.65
CA LYS A 426 -18.46 -10.89 -46.49
C LYS A 426 -17.14 -10.86 -45.72
N ALA A 427 -16.46 -12.02 -45.67
CA ALA A 427 -15.21 -12.27 -44.94
C ALA A 427 -13.99 -11.42 -45.36
N ASP A 428 -14.21 -10.35 -46.13
CA ASP A 428 -13.20 -9.47 -46.74
C ASP A 428 -13.61 -8.00 -46.55
N ASP A 429 -13.81 -7.56 -45.30
CA ASP A 429 -13.79 -6.11 -45.02
C ASP A 429 -12.31 -5.67 -44.99
N PRO A 430 -11.85 -4.83 -45.93
CA PRO A 430 -10.43 -4.45 -46.01
C PRO A 430 -9.95 -3.65 -44.79
N ASN A 431 -10.86 -3.15 -43.95
CA ASN A 431 -10.51 -2.34 -42.77
C ASN A 431 -11.30 -2.78 -41.52
N PRO A 432 -10.96 -3.92 -40.89
CA PRO A 432 -11.64 -4.36 -39.68
C PRO A 432 -11.48 -3.34 -38.55
N ILE A 433 -12.54 -3.18 -37.73
CA ILE A 433 -12.48 -2.38 -36.52
C ILE A 433 -11.44 -2.99 -35.59
N SER A 434 -10.53 -2.19 -35.05
CA SER A 434 -9.51 -2.67 -34.12
C SER A 434 -9.55 -1.88 -32.82
N LEU A 435 -9.32 -2.56 -31.69
CA LEU A 435 -9.28 -1.99 -30.36
C LEU A 435 -7.84 -1.98 -29.83
N GLN A 436 -7.33 -0.84 -29.41
CA GLN A 436 -6.05 -0.77 -28.70
C GLN A 436 -6.29 -0.99 -27.22
N VAL A 437 -5.78 -2.11 -26.71
CA VAL A 437 -5.93 -2.50 -25.31
C VAL A 437 -4.55 -2.53 -24.68
N ALA A 438 -4.41 -1.83 -23.54
CA ALA A 438 -3.22 -1.91 -22.70
C ALA A 438 -3.58 -2.60 -21.39
N VAL A 439 -2.82 -3.63 -21.05
CA VAL A 439 -3.01 -4.41 -19.83
C VAL A 439 -1.68 -4.60 -19.12
N SER A 440 -1.68 -4.48 -17.79
CA SER A 440 -0.55 -4.90 -16.96
C SER A 440 -1.03 -5.79 -15.82
N PHE A 441 -0.14 -6.69 -15.39
CA PHE A 441 -0.44 -7.74 -14.44
C PHE A 441 0.63 -7.79 -13.34
N THR A 442 0.26 -8.31 -12.18
CA THR A 442 1.23 -8.81 -11.21
C THR A 442 1.55 -10.29 -11.51
N PRO A 443 2.75 -10.77 -11.14
CA PRO A 443 3.00 -12.21 -11.06
C PRO A 443 1.91 -12.92 -10.24
N PRO A 444 1.46 -14.13 -10.63
CA PRO A 444 0.48 -14.89 -9.86
C PRO A 444 0.95 -15.12 -8.42
N THR A 445 0.03 -14.93 -7.48
CA THR A 445 0.25 -15.16 -6.04
C THR A 445 -0.93 -15.93 -5.47
N ARG A 446 -0.77 -16.61 -4.33
CA ARG A 446 -1.89 -17.34 -3.72
C ARG A 446 -2.99 -16.38 -3.25
N SER A 447 -4.24 -16.69 -3.61
CA SER A 447 -5.43 -15.98 -3.14
C SER A 447 -5.77 -16.39 -1.71
N PRO A 448 -6.27 -15.47 -0.86
CA PRO A 448 -6.92 -15.84 0.38
C PRO A 448 -8.06 -16.83 0.15
N THR A 449 -8.25 -17.76 1.07
CA THR A 449 -9.34 -18.74 1.04
C THR A 449 -10.54 -18.19 1.79
N VAL A 450 -11.66 -17.95 1.11
CA VAL A 450 -12.92 -17.54 1.75
C VAL A 450 -13.85 -18.74 1.90
N LEU A 451 -14.40 -18.93 3.10
CA LEU A 451 -15.34 -20.00 3.42
C LEU A 451 -16.55 -19.45 4.17
N HIS A 452 -17.72 -20.04 3.91
CA HIS A 452 -18.99 -19.64 4.53
C HIS A 452 -19.54 -20.74 5.44
N LEU A 453 -19.92 -20.36 6.66
CA LEU A 453 -20.59 -21.20 7.64
C LEU A 453 -22.11 -21.06 7.46
N VAL A 454 -22.70 -22.01 6.75
CA VAL A 454 -24.13 -22.04 6.43
C VAL A 454 -24.86 -23.02 7.33
N GLN A 455 -25.72 -22.50 8.21
CA GLN A 455 -26.55 -23.34 9.07
C GLN A 455 -27.56 -24.14 8.24
N ALA A 456 -27.55 -25.47 8.38
CA ALA A 456 -28.53 -26.31 7.71
C ALA A 456 -29.92 -26.08 8.34
N ARG A 457 -30.89 -25.63 7.52
CA ARG A 457 -32.29 -25.63 7.95
C ARG A 457 -32.77 -27.08 8.03
N PRO A 458 -33.54 -27.49 9.06
CA PRO A 458 -34.18 -28.80 9.05
C PRO A 458 -35.04 -28.91 7.79
N SER A 459 -34.74 -29.88 6.93
CA SER A 459 -35.58 -30.16 5.77
C SER A 459 -36.93 -30.66 6.25
N LEU A 460 -37.99 -29.85 6.07
CA LEU A 460 -39.37 -30.30 6.10
C LEU A 460 -39.63 -31.15 4.85
N LYS A 461 -39.06 -32.34 4.80
CA LYS A 461 -39.44 -33.42 3.90
C LYS A 461 -39.59 -34.68 4.74
N ASP A 462 -40.70 -34.74 5.46
CA ASP A 462 -41.62 -35.89 5.42
C ASP A 462 -42.75 -35.71 6.42
N SER A 463 -43.96 -35.98 5.93
CA SER A 463 -45.22 -36.23 6.64
C SER A 463 -46.04 -35.03 7.17
N CYS A 464 -47.21 -34.88 6.55
CA CYS A 464 -48.38 -34.23 7.10
C CYS A 464 -48.88 -35.00 8.34
N PHE A 465 -48.36 -34.74 9.53
CA PHE A 465 -49.07 -35.02 10.80
C PHE A 465 -48.59 -34.02 11.85
N PHE A 466 -49.52 -33.21 12.37
CA PHE A 466 -49.28 -32.38 13.55
C PHE A 466 -48.89 -33.25 14.75
N PRO A 467 -47.75 -33.03 15.43
CA PRO A 467 -47.57 -33.52 16.78
C PRO A 467 -47.95 -32.41 17.76
N LEU A 468 -48.83 -32.79 18.68
CA LEU A 468 -49.20 -32.04 19.87
C LEU A 468 -47.96 -31.56 20.66
N ILE A 469 -48.16 -30.43 21.33
CA ILE A 469 -47.27 -29.77 22.29
C ILE A 469 -46.60 -30.80 23.21
N GLY A 470 -45.31 -31.02 22.99
CA GLY A 470 -44.49 -31.92 23.79
C GLY A 470 -43.02 -31.82 23.39
N LYS A 471 -42.21 -31.17 24.23
CA LYS A 471 -40.72 -31.13 24.23
C LYS A 471 -40.06 -31.50 22.90
N SER A 472 -39.88 -30.53 22.00
CA SER A 472 -38.97 -30.71 20.87
C SER A 472 -37.56 -30.98 21.41
N ARG A 473 -37.08 -32.22 21.22
CA ARG A 473 -35.66 -32.53 21.32
C ARG A 473 -34.93 -31.56 20.39
N LEU A 474 -33.88 -30.89 20.88
CA LEU A 474 -33.00 -30.05 20.05
C LEU A 474 -32.64 -30.86 18.79
N ALA A 475 -33.18 -30.45 17.64
CA ALA A 475 -32.77 -31.00 16.37
C ALA A 475 -31.25 -30.76 16.24
N LYS A 476 -30.50 -31.82 15.94
CA LYS A 476 -29.05 -31.81 15.73
C LYS A 476 -28.71 -30.82 14.60
N SER A 477 -28.45 -29.56 14.91
CA SER A 477 -28.12 -28.55 13.90
C SER A 477 -26.69 -28.78 13.40
N PHE A 478 -26.56 -29.02 12.10
CA PHE A 478 -25.29 -29.03 11.40
C PHE A 478 -25.03 -27.67 10.78
N THR A 479 -23.78 -27.24 10.77
CA THR A 479 -23.31 -26.07 10.03
C THR A 479 -22.39 -26.56 8.92
N ARG A 480 -22.81 -26.37 7.68
CA ARG A 480 -22.00 -26.70 6.51
C ARG A 480 -21.00 -25.58 6.29
N VAL A 481 -19.76 -25.96 6.01
CA VAL A 481 -18.71 -25.05 5.58
C VAL A 481 -18.57 -25.22 4.08
N VAL A 482 -18.85 -24.15 3.33
CA VAL A 482 -18.79 -24.15 1.87
C VAL A 482 -17.74 -23.17 1.38
N ASP A 483 -17.15 -23.44 0.22
CA ASP A 483 -16.26 -22.51 -0.46
C ASP A 483 -17.04 -21.46 -1.29
N GLU A 484 -16.30 -20.61 -2.01
CA GLU A 484 -16.86 -19.56 -2.88
C GLU A 484 -17.72 -20.13 -4.03
N THR A 485 -17.55 -21.41 -4.38
CA THR A 485 -18.34 -22.11 -5.42
C THR A 485 -19.58 -22.79 -4.84
N GLU A 486 -19.89 -22.57 -3.56
CA GLU A 486 -20.92 -23.28 -2.78
C GLU A 486 -20.67 -24.78 -2.61
N THR A 487 -19.45 -25.26 -2.89
CA THR A 487 -19.08 -26.67 -2.70
C THR A 487 -18.85 -26.94 -1.22
N GLU A 488 -19.45 -28.00 -0.68
CA GLU A 488 -19.31 -28.36 0.73
C GLU A 488 -17.93 -28.95 1.01
N VAL A 489 -17.21 -28.30 1.92
CA VAL A 489 -15.86 -28.65 2.34
C VAL A 489 -15.90 -29.58 3.57
N ILE A 490 -16.72 -29.22 4.56
CA ILE A 490 -16.93 -30.02 5.78
C ILE A 490 -18.23 -29.60 6.49
N SER A 491 -18.88 -30.55 7.16
CA SER A 491 -20.02 -30.27 8.06
C SER A 491 -19.58 -30.29 9.53
N LEU A 492 -19.89 -29.24 10.28
CA LEU A 492 -19.56 -29.13 11.71
C LEU A 492 -20.81 -29.28 12.59
N GLN A 493 -20.64 -29.93 13.75
CA GLN A 493 -21.69 -30.12 14.74
C GLN A 493 -21.15 -29.94 16.15
N MET A 494 -21.89 -29.18 16.96
CA MET A 494 -21.67 -29.11 18.40
C MET A 494 -22.34 -30.30 19.10
N ARG A 495 -21.56 -31.05 19.88
CA ARG A 495 -22.04 -32.16 20.72
C ARG A 495 -21.84 -31.78 22.19
N ASN A 496 -22.95 -31.63 22.89
CA ASN A 496 -22.96 -31.49 24.35
C ASN A 496 -23.22 -32.87 24.96
N SER A 497 -22.50 -33.24 26.02
CA SER A 497 -22.84 -34.42 26.79
C SER A 497 -24.19 -34.19 27.49
N ASN A 498 -25.26 -34.84 27.06
CA ASN A 498 -26.47 -34.99 27.86
C ASN A 498 -27.07 -36.37 27.60
N ASP A 499 -27.10 -37.18 28.66
CA ASP A 499 -28.12 -38.19 29.03
C ASP A 499 -27.46 -39.27 29.92
N ALA A 500 -27.68 -39.20 31.24
CA ALA A 500 -27.47 -40.22 32.29
C ALA A 500 -26.24 -40.20 33.25
N ALA A 501 -25.35 -39.20 33.30
CA ALA A 501 -24.31 -39.15 34.36
C ALA A 501 -23.94 -37.71 34.81
N PRO A 502 -23.70 -37.47 36.11
CA PRO A 502 -23.29 -36.16 36.60
C PRO A 502 -21.75 -35.99 36.59
N LYS A 503 -21.31 -34.77 36.27
CA LYS A 503 -19.96 -34.18 36.36
C LYS A 503 -19.11 -34.18 35.07
N GLY A 504 -19.31 -33.12 34.29
CA GLY A 504 -18.36 -32.61 33.30
C GLY A 504 -19.08 -31.84 32.19
N ASP A 505 -18.86 -30.53 32.06
CA ASP A 505 -19.40 -29.71 30.97
C ASP A 505 -18.56 -29.97 29.69
N ARG A 506 -18.61 -31.21 29.19
CA ARG A 506 -17.77 -31.65 28.05
C ARG A 506 -18.51 -31.34 26.75
N ARG A 507 -18.05 -30.30 26.05
CA ARG A 507 -18.52 -29.92 24.71
C ARG A 507 -17.49 -30.34 23.68
N GLN A 508 -17.94 -30.87 22.55
CA GLN A 508 -17.09 -31.29 21.45
C GLN A 508 -17.61 -30.73 20.13
N VAL A 509 -16.69 -30.31 19.27
CA VAL A 509 -16.98 -30.02 17.85
C VAL A 509 -16.61 -31.25 17.04
N VAL A 510 -17.59 -31.82 16.34
CA VAL A 510 -17.39 -32.96 15.45
C VAL A 510 -17.50 -32.46 14.01
N GLY A 511 -16.49 -32.75 13.20
CA GLY A 511 -16.51 -32.50 11.76
C GLY A 511 -16.80 -33.79 10.98
N VAL A 512 -17.66 -33.68 9.97
CA VAL A 512 -18.09 -34.78 9.10
C VAL A 512 -17.67 -34.41 7.67
N LYS A 513 -16.83 -35.24 7.06
CA LYS A 513 -16.44 -35.09 5.65
C LYS A 513 -17.57 -35.54 4.72
N GLU A 514 -17.49 -35.18 3.44
CA GLU A 514 -18.42 -35.65 2.39
C GLU A 514 -18.50 -37.19 2.32
N CYS A 515 -17.38 -37.88 2.54
CA CYS A 515 -17.34 -39.35 2.59
C CYS A 515 -18.01 -39.98 3.82
N GLY A 516 -18.58 -39.17 4.73
CA GLY A 516 -19.23 -39.62 5.97
C GLY A 516 -18.27 -39.88 7.14
N GLU A 517 -16.97 -39.71 6.94
CA GLU A 517 -15.95 -39.88 7.98
C GLU A 517 -16.05 -38.77 9.03
N THR A 518 -16.18 -39.15 10.31
CA THR A 518 -16.35 -38.21 11.43
C THR A 518 -15.08 -38.06 12.25
N HIS A 519 -14.68 -36.82 12.53
CA HIS A 519 -13.50 -36.51 13.35
C HIS A 519 -13.87 -35.53 14.47
N VAL A 520 -13.25 -35.68 15.64
CA VAL A 520 -13.37 -34.69 16.71
C VAL A 520 -12.42 -33.54 16.40
N MET A 521 -12.97 -32.37 16.08
CA MET A 521 -12.21 -31.19 15.66
C MET A 521 -11.84 -30.29 16.84
N ALA A 522 -12.63 -30.30 17.91
CA ALA A 522 -12.30 -29.59 19.13
C ALA A 522 -12.98 -30.19 20.37
N GLU A 523 -12.32 -30.08 21.52
CA GLU A 523 -12.86 -30.45 22.83
C GLU A 523 -12.75 -29.27 23.80
N TYR A 524 -13.81 -28.98 24.55
CA TYR A 524 -13.78 -27.99 25.62
C TYR A 524 -13.37 -28.65 26.94
N GLU A 525 -12.25 -28.20 27.51
CA GLU A 525 -11.77 -28.66 28.82
C GLU A 525 -11.21 -27.48 29.62
N ARG A 526 -11.55 -27.40 30.92
CA ARG A 526 -10.93 -26.49 31.91
C ARG A 526 -10.87 -25.02 31.47
N GLY A 527 -11.91 -24.53 30.80
CA GLY A 527 -12.04 -23.10 30.45
C GLY A 527 -11.42 -22.71 29.10
N PHE A 528 -10.97 -23.67 28.29
CA PHE A 528 -10.47 -23.41 26.93
C PHE A 528 -10.84 -24.54 25.96
N TRP A 529 -10.76 -24.26 24.67
CA TRP A 529 -10.96 -25.25 23.61
C TRP A 529 -9.63 -25.82 23.16
N SER A 530 -9.51 -27.13 23.11
CA SER A 530 -8.41 -27.86 22.50
C SER A 530 -8.82 -28.23 21.07
N LEU A 531 -8.10 -27.76 20.05
CA LEU A 531 -8.45 -27.97 18.64
C LEU A 531 -7.49 -28.96 17.98
N LEU A 532 -8.01 -29.74 17.04
CA LEU A 532 -7.27 -30.61 16.11
C LEU A 532 -6.26 -31.51 16.83
N ASP A 533 -6.76 -32.45 17.63
CA ASP A 533 -5.94 -33.36 18.45
C ASP A 533 -4.97 -32.63 19.40
N SER A 534 -5.47 -31.55 20.02
CA SER A 534 -4.70 -30.72 20.96
C SER A 534 -3.47 -30.02 20.39
N LYS A 535 -3.36 -29.92 19.06
CA LYS A 535 -2.32 -29.12 18.38
C LYS A 535 -2.46 -27.63 18.67
N TRP A 536 -3.69 -27.18 18.88
CA TRP A 536 -4.00 -25.78 19.18
C TRP A 536 -4.88 -25.67 20.41
N SER A 537 -4.79 -24.53 21.09
CA SER A 537 -5.70 -24.16 22.16
C SER A 537 -6.30 -22.79 21.89
N LEU A 538 -7.62 -22.68 21.86
CA LEU A 538 -8.35 -21.42 21.78
C LEU A 538 -8.80 -21.00 23.20
N LYS A 539 -8.26 -19.87 23.65
CA LYS A 539 -8.47 -19.31 24.98
C LYS A 539 -9.05 -17.90 24.90
N GLN A 540 -10.06 -17.62 25.71
CA GLN A 540 -10.57 -16.26 25.89
C GLN A 540 -9.70 -15.49 26.89
N LYS A 541 -9.35 -14.24 26.56
CA LYS A 541 -8.64 -13.35 27.49
C LYS A 541 -9.62 -12.80 28.51
N ARG A 542 -9.27 -12.90 29.80
CA ARG A 542 -10.03 -12.26 30.89
C ARG A 542 -9.65 -10.77 30.95
N ASN A 543 -10.63 -9.88 30.95
CA ASN A 543 -10.46 -8.43 31.00
C ASN A 543 -9.53 -7.89 29.89
N PRO A 544 -9.91 -8.01 28.60
CA PRO A 544 -9.12 -7.39 27.54
C PRO A 544 -9.06 -5.87 27.77
N ALA A 545 -7.89 -5.27 27.49
CA ALA A 545 -7.83 -3.81 27.32
C ALA A 545 -8.84 -3.37 26.25
N THR A 546 -9.27 -2.11 26.27
CA THR A 546 -10.32 -1.57 25.37
C THR A 546 -10.08 -1.90 23.88
N ASP A 547 -8.81 -2.05 23.47
CA ASP A 547 -8.38 -2.45 22.12
C ASP A 547 -7.50 -3.73 22.09
N GLY A 548 -7.50 -4.50 23.17
CA GLY A 548 -6.69 -5.72 23.32
C GLY A 548 -7.27 -6.94 22.58
N PRO A 549 -6.48 -8.02 22.48
CA PRO A 549 -6.96 -9.26 21.89
C PRO A 549 -8.04 -9.91 22.77
N LEU A 550 -9.12 -10.38 22.14
CA LEU A 550 -10.24 -11.06 22.79
C LEU A 550 -9.95 -12.54 23.01
N PHE A 551 -9.31 -13.16 22.03
CA PHE A 551 -8.95 -14.57 22.06
C PHE A 551 -7.49 -14.78 21.67
N GLU A 552 -6.94 -15.89 22.14
CA GLU A 552 -5.62 -16.37 21.78
C GLU A 552 -5.74 -17.81 21.32
N ILE A 553 -5.24 -18.09 20.12
CA ILE A 553 -5.05 -19.43 19.55
C ILE A 553 -3.56 -19.72 19.67
N SER A 554 -3.21 -20.64 20.57
CA SER A 554 -1.82 -20.99 20.88
C SER A 554 -1.54 -22.43 20.47
N GLY A 555 -0.42 -22.68 19.78
CA GLY A 555 0.02 -24.01 19.34
C GLY A 555 1.47 -23.98 18.89
N ALA A 556 1.76 -24.53 17.70
CA ALA A 556 3.04 -24.30 17.02
C ALA A 556 3.23 -22.82 16.64
N ARG A 557 2.12 -22.08 16.46
CA ARG A 557 2.08 -20.65 16.20
C ARG A 557 1.27 -19.94 17.28
N MET A 558 1.37 -18.62 17.34
CA MET A 558 0.58 -17.79 18.24
C MET A 558 -0.24 -16.80 17.42
N VAL A 559 -1.56 -16.94 17.49
CA VAL A 559 -2.52 -16.05 16.84
C VAL A 559 -3.37 -15.40 17.91
N LYS A 560 -3.50 -14.08 17.84
CA LYS A 560 -4.42 -13.30 18.68
C LYS A 560 -5.56 -12.77 17.83
N VAL A 561 -6.78 -12.86 18.32
CA VAL A 561 -7.97 -12.40 17.62
C VAL A 561 -8.41 -11.06 18.21
N TYR A 562 -8.45 -10.04 17.37
CA TYR A 562 -8.82 -8.67 17.73
C TYR A 562 -10.22 -8.34 17.21
N SER A 563 -10.95 -7.47 17.93
CA SER A 563 -12.22 -6.93 17.45
C SER A 563 -12.00 -5.96 16.29
N GLY A 564 -12.90 -5.98 15.30
CA GLY A 564 -12.85 -5.12 14.13
C GLY A 564 -11.85 -5.56 13.09
N ARG A 565 -11.85 -4.81 11.98
CA ARG A 565 -10.87 -4.95 10.91
C ARG A 565 -9.58 -4.24 11.30
N LYS A 566 -8.46 -4.96 11.28
CA LYS A 566 -7.12 -4.48 11.66
C LYS A 566 -6.12 -4.82 10.55
N LEU A 567 -4.97 -4.14 10.55
CA LEU A 567 -3.90 -4.35 9.57
C LEU A 567 -4.43 -4.20 8.12
N GLU A 568 -4.11 -5.10 7.22
CA GLU A 568 -4.53 -5.03 5.81
C GLU A 568 -6.05 -5.01 5.56
N TYR A 569 -6.85 -5.44 6.54
CA TYR A 569 -8.31 -5.38 6.49
C TYR A 569 -8.87 -4.01 6.87
N GLU A 570 -8.04 -3.09 7.39
CA GLU A 570 -8.50 -1.75 7.75
C GLU A 570 -9.19 -1.07 6.55
N PRO A 571 -10.38 -0.50 6.76
CA PRO A 571 -11.11 0.11 5.68
C PRO A 571 -10.32 1.28 5.10
N LYS A 572 -10.09 1.21 3.78
CA LYS A 572 -9.60 2.33 2.99
C LYS A 572 -10.78 3.31 2.82
N HIS A 573 -10.51 4.62 2.87
CA HIS A 573 -11.54 5.66 2.99
C HIS A 573 -12.76 5.45 2.07
N CYS A 574 -13.97 5.75 2.58
CA CYS A 574 -15.25 5.83 1.85
C CYS A 574 -15.96 4.52 1.43
N ALA A 575 -15.83 3.40 2.15
CA ALA A 575 -16.82 2.32 2.04
C ALA A 575 -18.08 2.67 2.86
N LYS A 576 -19.27 2.16 2.49
CA LYS A 576 -20.40 2.08 3.43
C LYS A 576 -20.00 1.11 4.53
N LEU A 577 -19.44 1.64 5.61
CA LEU A 577 -18.82 0.80 6.63
C LEU A 577 -19.90 0.05 7.38
N ARG A 578 -20.00 -1.25 7.12
CA ARG A 578 -20.56 -2.21 8.08
C ARG A 578 -19.86 -2.01 9.43
N SER A 579 -20.58 -2.30 10.51
CA SER A 579 -20.07 -2.06 11.86
C SER A 579 -18.78 -2.82 12.08
N GLU A 580 -17.76 -2.18 12.66
CA GLU A 580 -16.53 -2.88 13.09
C GLU A 580 -16.81 -3.99 14.11
N GLN A 581 -17.98 -3.97 14.76
CA GLN A 581 -18.41 -5.05 15.65
C GLN A 581 -18.80 -6.33 14.90
N ASP A 582 -19.05 -6.25 13.58
CA ASP A 582 -19.37 -7.41 12.74
C ASP A 582 -18.10 -8.23 12.40
N PHE A 583 -16.91 -7.72 12.69
CA PHE A 583 -15.65 -8.30 12.25
C PHE A 583 -14.72 -8.64 13.40
N MET A 584 -13.89 -9.67 13.21
CA MET A 584 -12.73 -9.95 14.04
C MET A 584 -11.53 -10.29 13.16
N THR A 585 -10.35 -9.75 13.49
CA THR A 585 -9.11 -10.01 12.74
C THR A 585 -8.23 -11.00 13.51
N ALA A 586 -7.82 -12.10 12.86
CA ALA A 586 -6.83 -13.03 13.36
C ALA A 586 -5.42 -12.57 13.00
N VAL A 587 -4.56 -12.38 14.00
CA VAL A 587 -3.21 -11.83 13.83
C VAL A 587 -2.16 -12.79 14.39
N GLU A 588 -1.29 -13.32 13.53
CA GLU A 588 -0.14 -14.13 13.92
C GLU A 588 1.01 -13.24 14.41
N PHE A 589 1.68 -13.70 15.47
CA PHE A 589 2.93 -13.12 15.95
C PHE A 589 4.04 -14.15 15.91
N SER A 590 5.18 -13.74 15.37
CA SER A 590 6.36 -14.58 15.19
C SER A 590 7.63 -13.73 15.25
N LYS A 591 8.80 -14.36 15.19
CA LYS A 591 10.07 -13.65 15.02
C LYS A 591 10.11 -12.81 13.73
N GLN A 592 9.42 -13.28 12.68
CA GLN A 592 9.33 -12.57 11.40
C GLN A 592 8.30 -11.43 11.43
N HIS A 593 7.29 -11.53 12.30
CA HIS A 593 6.20 -10.55 12.41
C HIS A 593 5.94 -10.17 13.88
N PRO A 594 6.88 -9.50 14.56
CA PRO A 594 6.75 -9.19 15.98
C PRO A 594 5.64 -8.16 16.28
N TYR A 595 5.23 -7.38 15.28
CA TYR A 595 4.11 -6.42 15.35
C TYR A 595 2.78 -6.97 14.82
N GLY A 596 2.76 -8.24 14.41
CA GLY A 596 1.58 -8.93 13.91
C GLY A 596 1.48 -8.98 12.38
N LYS A 597 1.05 -10.13 11.87
CA LYS A 597 0.62 -10.35 10.47
C LYS A 597 -0.83 -10.81 10.47
N ALA A 598 -1.69 -10.21 9.65
CA ALA A 598 -3.06 -10.69 9.51
C ALA A 598 -3.05 -12.05 8.79
N VAL A 599 -3.67 -13.05 9.41
CA VAL A 599 -3.77 -14.41 8.85
C VAL A 599 -5.20 -14.81 8.51
N GLY A 600 -6.17 -14.01 8.96
CA GLY A 600 -7.54 -14.14 8.51
C GLY A 600 -8.49 -13.11 9.10
N LEU A 601 -9.69 -13.05 8.53
CA LEU A 601 -10.79 -12.19 8.94
C LEU A 601 -12.05 -13.02 9.16
N PHE A 602 -12.69 -12.83 10.31
CA PHE A 602 -14.01 -13.40 10.60
C PHE A 602 -15.08 -12.34 10.34
N ASP A 603 -16.05 -12.65 9.49
CA ASP A 603 -17.31 -11.90 9.36
C ASP A 603 -18.38 -12.61 10.17
N LEU A 604 -18.69 -12.07 11.34
CA LEU A 604 -19.63 -12.67 12.29
C LEU A 604 -21.08 -12.55 11.83
N LYS A 605 -21.39 -11.61 10.94
CA LYS A 605 -22.76 -11.34 10.49
C LYS A 605 -23.11 -12.14 9.24
N LEU A 606 -22.16 -12.33 8.33
CA LEU A 606 -22.33 -13.24 7.19
C LEU A 606 -21.94 -14.68 7.54
N GLY A 607 -21.26 -14.88 8.66
CA GLY A 607 -20.75 -16.20 9.05
C GLY A 607 -19.69 -16.67 8.07
N SER A 608 -18.74 -15.82 7.68
CA SER A 608 -17.63 -16.20 6.80
C SER A 608 -16.28 -16.05 7.47
N ILE A 609 -15.32 -16.80 6.96
CA ILE A 609 -13.91 -16.67 7.31
C ILE A 609 -13.09 -16.53 6.05
N GLU A 610 -12.26 -15.50 6.01
CA GLU A 610 -11.17 -15.36 5.04
C GLU A 610 -9.87 -15.81 5.73
N ALA A 611 -9.11 -16.68 5.08
CA ALA A 611 -7.85 -17.20 5.58
C ALA A 611 -6.73 -16.94 4.56
N ASN A 612 -5.76 -16.12 4.94
CA ASN A 612 -4.60 -15.77 4.10
C ASN A 612 -3.57 -16.90 4.04
N GLU A 613 -3.60 -17.83 5.01
CA GLU A 613 -2.59 -18.86 5.20
C GLU A 613 -3.22 -20.26 5.22
N ASN A 614 -2.65 -21.21 4.47
CA ASN A 614 -3.18 -22.58 4.37
C ASN A 614 -3.31 -23.26 5.73
N TRP A 615 -2.27 -23.16 6.56
CA TRP A 615 -2.24 -23.75 7.89
C TRP A 615 -3.33 -23.19 8.81
N PHE A 616 -3.81 -21.96 8.55
CA PHE A 616 -4.82 -21.29 9.37
C PHE A 616 -6.24 -21.66 8.97
N VAL A 617 -6.46 -22.22 7.76
CA VAL A 617 -7.81 -22.48 7.27
C VAL A 617 -8.60 -23.38 8.23
N LEU A 618 -8.09 -24.56 8.58
CA LEU A 618 -8.81 -25.49 9.47
C LEU A 618 -8.94 -24.97 10.91
N PRO A 619 -7.88 -24.49 11.60
CA PRO A 619 -8.00 -23.84 12.91
C PRO A 619 -8.97 -22.66 12.90
N GLY A 620 -8.96 -21.88 11.82
CA GLY A 620 -9.82 -20.72 11.60
C GLY A 620 -11.28 -21.13 11.50
N ILE A 621 -11.64 -22.07 10.63
CA ILE A 621 -13.02 -22.57 10.47
C ILE A 621 -13.57 -23.06 11.82
N VAL A 622 -12.81 -23.90 12.54
CA VAL A 622 -13.24 -24.46 13.82
C VAL A 622 -13.43 -23.34 14.86
N SER A 623 -12.52 -22.36 14.87
CA SER A 623 -12.64 -21.18 15.75
C SER A 623 -13.87 -20.35 15.39
N ALA A 624 -14.12 -20.07 14.10
CA ALA A 624 -15.29 -19.33 13.62
C ALA A 624 -16.59 -20.01 14.05
N PHE A 625 -16.66 -21.35 13.94
CA PHE A 625 -17.81 -22.13 14.38
C PHE A 625 -18.04 -22.01 15.88
N ILE A 626 -16.99 -22.17 16.69
CA ILE A 626 -17.08 -22.02 18.15
C ILE A 626 -17.54 -20.61 18.54
N LEU A 627 -16.97 -19.57 17.90
CA LEU A 627 -17.29 -18.17 18.19
C LEU A 627 -18.75 -17.83 17.81
N ASN A 628 -19.30 -18.46 16.78
CA ASN A 628 -20.69 -18.25 16.37
C ASN A 628 -21.70 -19.01 17.26
N ASP A 629 -21.31 -20.14 17.85
CA ASP A 629 -22.15 -20.96 18.74
C ASP A 629 -22.19 -20.45 20.19
N LEU A 630 -21.19 -19.68 20.63
CA LEU A 630 -21.16 -19.13 21.99
C LEU A 630 -22.38 -18.22 22.25
N PRO A 631 -23.17 -18.46 23.31
CA PRO A 631 -24.40 -17.72 23.54
C PRO A 631 -24.11 -16.24 23.79
N LYS A 632 -24.73 -15.36 23.00
CA LYS A 632 -24.68 -13.88 23.14
C LYS A 632 -25.04 -13.35 24.53
N LYS A 633 -25.50 -14.20 25.46
CA LYS A 633 -25.82 -13.87 26.86
C LYS A 633 -24.62 -13.91 27.82
N GLU A 634 -23.47 -14.46 27.42
CA GLU A 634 -22.20 -14.28 28.15
C GLU A 634 -21.48 -13.01 27.67
N GLY A 635 -22.13 -11.85 27.82
CA GLY A 635 -21.47 -10.54 27.79
C GLY A 635 -20.56 -10.24 26.60
N PHE A 636 -20.97 -10.52 25.37
CA PHE A 636 -20.30 -10.00 24.18
C PHE A 636 -20.99 -8.70 23.74
N CYS A 637 -20.24 -7.60 23.77
CA CYS A 637 -20.65 -6.23 23.43
C CYS A 637 -21.63 -5.55 24.43
N ALA A 638 -21.14 -5.20 25.61
CA ALA A 638 -21.62 -4.02 26.31
C ALA A 638 -20.42 -3.17 26.72
N ALA A 639 -20.07 -2.17 25.91
CA ALA A 639 -19.41 -0.99 26.46
C ALA A 639 -20.34 -0.40 27.54
N PRO A 640 -19.82 0.13 28.66
CA PRO A 640 -20.66 0.71 29.69
C PRO A 640 -21.45 1.85 29.06
N LYS A 641 -22.79 1.73 29.05
CA LYS A 641 -23.64 2.89 28.83
C LYS A 641 -23.37 3.83 29.98
N ASP A 642 -22.80 5.00 29.69
CA ASP A 642 -22.79 6.12 30.61
C ASP A 642 -24.25 6.42 31.00
N THR A 643 -24.62 6.00 32.20
CA THR A 643 -25.87 6.39 32.83
C THR A 643 -25.78 7.85 33.23
N VAL A 644 -26.09 8.75 32.30
CA VAL A 644 -26.57 10.08 32.67
C VAL A 644 -28.01 9.90 33.15
N LYS A 645 -28.19 9.97 34.47
CA LYS A 645 -29.50 10.13 35.09
C LYS A 645 -30.09 11.47 34.63
N ALA A 646 -31.20 11.42 33.89
CA ALA A 646 -32.14 12.52 33.82
C ALA A 646 -33.55 11.97 34.10
N ASN A 647 -34.19 12.59 35.09
CA ASN A 647 -35.49 12.24 35.64
C ASN A 647 -36.66 12.59 34.69
N GLY A 648 -37.72 11.78 34.74
CA GLY A 648 -39.09 12.10 34.28
C GLY A 648 -39.31 12.01 32.77
N THR A 649 -40.35 11.39 32.22
CA THR A 649 -41.66 10.96 32.75
C THR A 649 -42.21 9.89 31.82
N THR A 650 -42.94 8.94 32.40
CA THR A 650 -43.63 7.78 31.82
C THR A 650 -44.61 8.17 30.72
N GLU A 651 -44.67 7.42 29.60
CA GLU A 651 -45.92 6.86 29.05
C GLU A 651 -45.62 5.60 28.22
N GLU A 652 -46.41 4.56 28.45
CA GLU A 652 -46.37 3.25 27.81
C GLU A 652 -46.95 3.29 26.39
N ILE A 653 -46.28 2.67 25.42
CA ILE A 653 -46.98 2.10 24.25
C ILE A 653 -46.46 0.68 24.03
N LYS A 654 -47.36 -0.28 24.21
CA LYS A 654 -47.24 -1.66 23.74
C LYS A 654 -47.30 -1.66 22.22
N GLU A 655 -46.29 -2.19 21.55
CA GLU A 655 -46.47 -2.68 20.18
C GLU A 655 -46.15 -4.17 20.08
N THR A 656 -47.17 -4.86 19.61
CA THR A 656 -47.37 -6.29 19.49
C THR A 656 -46.50 -6.87 18.39
N GLU A 657 -45.91 -8.03 18.65
CA GLU A 657 -45.29 -8.90 17.65
C GLU A 657 -46.28 -9.23 16.53
N VAL A 658 -45.92 -8.91 15.29
CA VAL A 658 -46.45 -9.58 14.10
C VAL A 658 -45.26 -9.99 13.23
N PHE A 659 -44.80 -11.22 13.45
CA PHE A 659 -43.93 -11.94 12.52
C PHE A 659 -44.71 -12.17 11.21
N THR A 660 -44.31 -11.50 10.14
CA THR A 660 -44.60 -11.97 8.78
C THR A 660 -43.27 -12.32 8.13
N ALA A 661 -43.02 -13.62 8.02
CA ALA A 661 -41.93 -14.18 7.24
C ALA A 661 -42.15 -13.81 5.77
N ARG A 662 -41.33 -12.88 5.25
CA ARG A 662 -41.22 -12.64 3.82
C ARG A 662 -39.89 -13.20 3.35
N GLU A 663 -40.00 -14.23 2.53
CA GLU A 663 -38.90 -14.88 1.81
C GLU A 663 -37.99 -13.83 1.20
N THR A 664 -36.76 -13.77 1.72
CA THR A 664 -35.68 -13.04 1.05
C THR A 664 -34.74 -14.11 0.50
N GLN A 665 -34.92 -14.46 -0.78
CA GLN A 665 -33.83 -15.02 -1.56
C GLN A 665 -32.77 -13.92 -1.64
N VAL A 666 -31.82 -13.95 -0.70
CA VAL A 666 -30.65 -13.08 -0.75
C VAL A 666 -29.76 -13.64 -1.85
N LYS A 667 -29.92 -13.09 -3.07
CA LYS A 667 -28.83 -13.12 -4.06
C LYS A 667 -27.64 -12.46 -3.38
N LEU A 668 -26.56 -13.22 -3.22
CA LEU A 668 -25.24 -12.72 -2.83
C LEU A 668 -24.97 -11.48 -3.68
N ARG A 669 -24.90 -10.34 -2.99
CA ARG A 669 -24.54 -9.06 -3.57
C ARG A 669 -23.11 -8.87 -3.10
N GLU A 670 -22.17 -9.24 -3.95
CA GLU A 670 -20.76 -8.93 -3.75
C GLU A 670 -20.64 -7.41 -3.68
N GLU A 671 -20.25 -6.91 -2.52
CA GLU A 671 -19.77 -5.55 -2.37
C GLU A 671 -18.32 -5.56 -2.83
N GLU A 672 -18.11 -5.26 -4.12
CA GLU A 672 -16.79 -4.99 -4.67
C GLU A 672 -16.11 -3.90 -3.83
N ALA A 673 -14.94 -4.22 -3.28
CA ALA A 673 -14.11 -3.26 -2.58
C ALA A 673 -13.74 -2.12 -3.55
N MET A 674 -14.31 -0.93 -3.32
CA MET A 674 -13.91 0.28 -4.01
C MET A 674 -12.49 0.69 -3.56
N MET A 675 -11.46 0.27 -4.29
CA MET A 675 -10.15 0.91 -4.21
C MET A 675 -10.15 2.20 -5.05
N ASN A 676 -10.52 3.33 -4.43
CA ASN A 676 -10.27 4.63 -5.03
C ASN A 676 -8.77 4.94 -4.89
N VAL A 677 -8.02 4.69 -5.96
CA VAL A 677 -6.70 5.31 -6.16
C VAL A 677 -6.96 6.70 -6.73
N GLU A 678 -6.95 7.72 -5.87
CA GLU A 678 -7.15 9.11 -6.29
C GLU A 678 -5.93 9.64 -7.04
N ALA A 679 -6.00 9.47 -8.36
CA ALA A 679 -5.69 10.41 -9.45
C ALA A 679 -6.28 9.78 -10.73
N ALA A 680 -7.61 9.59 -10.74
CA ALA A 680 -8.44 8.83 -11.70
C ALA A 680 -7.94 7.39 -12.00
N PRO A 681 -8.70 6.39 -11.51
CA PRO A 681 -9.73 5.83 -12.38
C PRO A 681 -11.12 5.80 -11.76
N VAL A 682 -12.14 5.97 -12.61
CA VAL A 682 -13.53 5.74 -12.27
C VAL A 682 -13.73 4.25 -11.97
N ILE A 683 -14.07 3.91 -10.72
CA ILE A 683 -14.61 2.58 -10.40
C ILE A 683 -15.99 2.50 -11.03
N VAL A 684 -16.11 1.77 -12.13
CA VAL A 684 -17.39 1.54 -12.80
C VAL A 684 -18.10 0.40 -12.07
N ALA A 685 -19.14 0.74 -11.31
CA ALA A 685 -20.01 -0.22 -10.67
C ALA A 685 -20.72 -1.11 -11.71
N ALA A 686 -20.90 -2.39 -11.38
CA ALA A 686 -21.66 -3.33 -12.21
C ALA A 686 -23.14 -2.91 -12.32
N GLU A 687 -23.56 -2.45 -13.51
CA GLU A 687 -24.99 -2.26 -13.82
C GLU A 687 -25.57 -3.52 -14.49
N LYS A 688 -26.55 -4.15 -13.84
CA LYS A 688 -27.33 -5.25 -14.44
C LYS A 688 -28.25 -4.69 -15.54
N ILE A 689 -28.04 -5.11 -16.78
CA ILE A 689 -28.95 -4.82 -17.90
C ILE A 689 -30.19 -5.70 -17.77
N GLY A 690 -31.24 -5.15 -17.15
CA GLY A 690 -32.59 -5.73 -17.14
C GLY A 690 -33.43 -5.21 -18.30
N GLY A 691 -33.87 -6.10 -19.18
CA GLY A 691 -34.75 -5.78 -20.30
C GLY A 691 -36.18 -5.42 -19.85
N GLY A 692 -36.61 -4.21 -20.25
CA GLY A 692 -37.97 -3.88 -20.70
C GLY A 692 -39.16 -4.01 -19.75
N ALA A 693 -39.70 -2.87 -19.31
CA ALA A 693 -41.14 -2.58 -19.37
C ALA A 693 -41.37 -1.06 -19.39
N ARG A 694 -42.19 -0.61 -20.35
CA ARG A 694 -42.57 0.80 -20.59
C ARG A 694 -43.37 1.36 -19.41
N CYS A 695 -43.13 2.61 -19.05
CA CYS A 695 -44.18 3.56 -18.67
C CYS A 695 -43.78 4.98 -19.10
N LEU A 696 -44.67 5.62 -19.85
CA LEU A 696 -44.59 6.98 -20.38
C LEU A 696 -45.06 7.99 -19.32
N SER A 697 -44.31 9.08 -19.12
CA SER A 697 -44.91 10.42 -18.99
C SER A 697 -43.87 11.55 -19.00
N LYS A 698 -43.94 12.32 -20.10
CA LYS A 698 -43.81 13.78 -20.27
C LYS A 698 -42.70 14.57 -19.57
N GLU A 699 -41.85 15.13 -20.43
CA GLU A 699 -41.06 16.35 -20.26
C GLU A 699 -41.89 17.53 -19.72
N LEU A 700 -41.30 18.33 -18.82
CA LEU A 700 -41.41 19.80 -18.81
C LEU A 700 -40.13 20.41 -18.23
N ASN A 701 -39.69 21.49 -18.87
CA ASN A 701 -38.46 22.24 -18.66
C ASN A 701 -38.46 23.16 -17.43
N ALA A 702 -37.23 23.51 -17.04
CA ALA A 702 -36.75 24.81 -16.54
C ALA A 702 -36.76 25.13 -15.03
N SER A 703 -35.54 25.46 -14.58
CA SER A 703 -35.12 26.58 -13.70
C SER A 703 -35.70 26.72 -12.29
N GLY A 704 -34.78 26.80 -11.32
CA GLY A 704 -35.05 27.40 -10.01
C GLY A 704 -33.99 27.03 -8.98
N GLY A 705 -33.08 27.94 -8.69
CA GLY A 705 -32.09 27.78 -7.64
C GLY A 705 -32.58 28.19 -6.25
N CYS A 706 -31.65 28.01 -5.29
CA CYS A 706 -31.50 28.64 -3.98
C CYS A 706 -32.32 28.08 -2.79
N GLY A 707 -31.61 27.75 -1.71
CA GLY A 707 -32.14 27.89 -0.35
C GLY A 707 -31.52 27.05 0.76
N SER A 708 -30.58 27.67 1.50
CA SER A 708 -30.40 27.57 2.97
C SER A 708 -29.38 26.59 3.58
N ARG A 709 -28.22 27.16 3.97
CA ARG A 709 -27.78 27.53 5.37
C ARG A 709 -28.00 26.47 6.47
N CYS A 710 -27.13 26.21 7.46
CA CYS A 710 -25.94 26.83 8.10
C CYS A 710 -25.29 25.71 8.97
N GLY A 711 -24.04 25.76 9.45
CA GLY A 711 -23.02 26.80 9.42
C GLY A 711 -21.73 26.33 10.12
N GLY A 712 -20.61 26.88 9.68
CA GLY A 712 -19.33 26.89 10.39
C GLY A 712 -18.77 28.30 10.30
N LYS A 713 -18.56 28.95 11.46
CA LYS A 713 -17.95 30.27 11.57
C LYS A 713 -16.43 30.12 11.46
N CYS A 714 -15.84 30.72 10.43
CA CYS A 714 -14.47 31.22 10.43
C CYS A 714 -14.53 32.70 10.04
N GLY A 715 -14.00 33.58 10.89
CA GLY A 715 -13.77 34.98 10.55
C GLY A 715 -12.38 35.12 9.92
N ASN A 716 -12.32 35.73 8.74
CA ASN A 716 -11.10 36.27 8.17
C ASN A 716 -11.24 37.80 8.13
N ILE A 717 -10.18 38.49 8.55
CA ILE A 717 -9.94 39.92 8.31
C ILE A 717 -9.13 40.02 7.02
N VAL A 718 -9.54 40.90 6.11
CA VAL A 718 -8.67 41.53 5.11
C VAL A 718 -8.95 43.02 5.16
N GLU A 719 -7.86 43.78 5.14
CA GLU A 719 -7.78 45.23 5.08
C GLU A 719 -8.49 45.81 3.86
N GLU A 720 -9.09 47.00 3.99
CA GLU A 720 -8.79 48.13 3.11
C GLU A 720 -9.36 49.45 3.64
N GLU A 721 -8.72 50.51 3.17
CA GLU A 721 -8.67 51.87 3.68
C GLU A 721 -9.94 52.72 3.48
N GLY A 722 -10.06 53.75 4.32
CA GLY A 722 -10.28 55.11 3.83
C GLY A 722 -11.74 55.61 3.74
N GLY A 723 -12.09 56.54 4.64
CA GLY A 723 -13.08 57.58 4.35
C GLY A 723 -14.05 57.91 5.48
N HIS A 724 -13.78 59.07 6.13
CA HIS A 724 -14.72 60.07 6.68
C HIS A 724 -16.22 59.68 6.69
N CYS A 725 -17.03 59.91 7.73
CA CYS A 725 -17.29 61.15 8.46
C CYS A 725 -18.17 60.86 9.69
N GLY A 726 -18.19 61.76 10.68
CA GLY A 726 -19.40 62.04 11.47
C GLY A 726 -19.43 61.45 12.88
N GLY A 727 -19.04 62.27 13.86
CA GLY A 727 -19.10 61.92 15.28
C GLY A 727 -20.48 62.08 15.91
N CYS A 728 -20.57 61.70 17.19
CA CYS A 728 -21.20 62.47 18.29
C CYS A 728 -21.25 61.65 19.59
N GLY A 729 -20.87 62.29 20.69
CA GLY A 729 -21.28 62.00 22.08
C GLY A 729 -20.62 60.80 22.75
N GLY A 730 -19.96 60.87 23.91
CA GLY A 730 -20.05 61.86 24.98
C GLY A 730 -20.60 61.23 26.26
N CYS A 731 -19.69 61.00 27.22
CA CYS A 731 -19.88 61.02 28.68
C CYS A 731 -20.70 59.92 29.41
N GLY A 732 -20.06 59.30 30.42
CA GLY A 732 -20.49 59.49 31.82
C GLY A 732 -20.75 58.25 32.70
N GLY A 733 -19.96 58.15 33.79
CA GLY A 733 -20.35 57.60 35.11
C GLY A 733 -20.08 56.10 35.36
N CYS A 734 -19.11 55.70 36.19
CA CYS A 734 -19.02 55.74 37.68
C CYS A 734 -19.50 54.43 38.36
N GLY A 735 -18.64 53.80 39.18
CA GLY A 735 -19.09 52.81 40.18
C GLY A 735 -18.06 51.80 40.74
N GLY A 736 -17.08 52.26 41.53
CA GLY A 736 -16.79 51.74 42.89
C GLY A 736 -16.13 50.36 43.16
N CYS A 737 -14.90 50.44 43.71
CA CYS A 737 -14.44 49.90 45.02
C CYS A 737 -13.58 48.61 45.15
N GLY A 738 -12.42 48.80 45.81
CA GLY A 738 -11.59 47.85 46.61
C GLY A 738 -10.32 47.37 45.89
N GLY A 739 -9.09 47.84 46.13
CA GLY A 739 -8.35 48.12 47.37
C GLY A 739 -7.31 46.98 47.58
N GLY A 740 -6.00 47.14 47.74
CA GLY A 740 -5.06 48.27 47.78
C GLY A 740 -3.62 47.71 47.93
N GLY A 741 -2.61 48.60 47.93
CA GLY A 741 -1.25 48.31 48.44
C GLY A 741 -0.11 48.66 47.47
N GLY A 742 0.59 49.77 47.75
CA GLY A 742 1.66 50.39 46.92
C GLY A 742 3.02 49.69 46.92
N CYS A 743 4.16 50.31 46.57
CA CYS A 743 4.50 51.66 46.10
C CYS A 743 5.99 51.67 45.69
N GLY A 744 6.37 52.57 44.77
CA GLY A 744 7.71 53.16 44.62
C GLY A 744 8.55 52.64 43.44
N GLY A 745 9.07 53.44 42.49
CA GLY A 745 9.04 54.89 42.29
C GLY A 745 10.31 55.37 41.55
N GLY A 746 10.14 56.11 40.44
CA GLY A 746 11.08 57.09 39.83
C GLY A 746 12.36 56.52 39.16
N GLY A 747 12.79 56.89 37.96
CA GLY A 747 12.60 58.11 37.16
C GLY A 747 13.99 58.69 36.82
N GLY A 748 14.29 59.02 35.56
CA GLY A 748 15.55 59.75 35.27
C GLY A 748 16.08 59.75 33.84
N ARG A 749 15.58 60.71 33.07
CA ARG A 749 16.01 61.29 31.77
C ARG A 749 17.52 61.41 31.43
N CYS A 750 17.76 61.30 30.11
CA CYS A 750 18.48 62.19 29.17
C CYS A 750 19.94 62.63 29.36
N GLY A 751 20.71 62.53 28.25
CA GLY A 751 21.58 63.61 27.75
C GLY A 751 22.95 63.17 27.25
N GLY A 752 23.31 63.52 25.99
CA GLY A 752 24.72 63.47 25.57
C GLY A 752 25.03 63.34 24.07
N MET A 753 24.69 64.36 23.27
CA MET A 753 25.31 64.73 21.98
C MET A 753 26.85 64.89 22.13
N THR A 754 27.76 64.76 21.14
CA THR A 754 27.86 65.42 19.82
C THR A 754 29.14 64.96 19.08
N LYS A 755 29.09 64.87 17.73
CA LYS A 755 30.02 65.38 16.66
C LYS A 755 31.53 65.07 16.77
N THR A 756 32.36 64.88 15.73
CA THR A 756 32.46 65.12 14.26
C THR A 756 33.88 64.60 13.92
N GLY A 757 34.29 64.17 12.73
CA GLY A 757 33.78 64.25 11.37
C GLY A 757 34.99 64.15 10.42
N GLY A 758 34.75 63.58 9.25
CA GLY A 758 35.46 63.92 8.01
C GLY A 758 36.59 63.00 7.54
N THR A 759 36.77 62.72 6.24
CA THR A 759 35.99 63.06 5.04
C THR A 759 36.57 62.28 3.84
N CYS A 760 35.76 62.20 2.77
CA CYS A 760 36.11 62.10 1.33
C CYS A 760 36.38 60.69 0.77
N THR A 761 35.81 60.22 -0.35
CA THR A 761 34.90 60.74 -1.41
C THR A 761 34.55 59.49 -2.25
N GLY A 762 33.27 59.15 -2.52
CA GLY A 762 32.51 59.52 -3.73
C GLY A 762 33.07 58.85 -5.01
N GLY A 763 32.37 58.12 -5.88
CA GLY A 763 30.95 57.77 -6.04
C GLY A 763 30.74 57.19 -7.45
N SER A 764 29.90 56.17 -7.55
CA SER A 764 29.00 55.75 -8.65
C SER A 764 29.37 55.70 -10.15
N THR A 765 29.00 54.54 -10.73
CA THR A 765 28.28 54.26 -12.01
C THR A 765 28.97 54.44 -13.36
N GLY A 766 28.82 53.42 -14.23
CA GLY A 766 28.88 53.59 -15.69
C GLY A 766 29.18 52.33 -16.51
N CYS A 767 28.21 51.90 -17.32
CA CYS A 767 28.28 50.87 -18.36
C CYS A 767 29.23 51.24 -19.52
N GLY A 768 29.66 50.26 -20.34
CA GLY A 768 30.13 50.55 -21.71
C GLY A 768 30.94 49.45 -22.41
N ASN A 769 30.41 48.95 -23.52
CA ASN A 769 31.03 48.10 -24.54
C ASN A 769 32.37 48.62 -25.08
N CYS A 770 33.17 47.70 -25.65
CA CYS A 770 33.77 47.71 -27.01
C CYS A 770 35.19 47.12 -27.03
N GLY A 771 35.50 46.32 -28.06
CA GLY A 771 36.87 46.22 -28.60
C GLY A 771 37.35 44.80 -28.90
N GLY A 772 37.45 44.47 -30.19
CA GLY A 772 37.86 43.16 -30.68
C GLY A 772 39.37 42.90 -30.69
N GLY A 773 39.73 41.69 -31.12
CA GLY A 773 41.12 41.27 -31.35
C GLY A 773 41.18 39.93 -32.08
N CYS A 774 41.60 39.99 -33.35
CA CYS A 774 41.80 38.87 -34.25
C CYS A 774 43.11 38.08 -33.98
N GLY A 775 43.10 36.81 -34.39
CA GLY A 775 44.28 35.94 -34.61
C GLY A 775 43.84 34.48 -34.48
N GLY A 776 43.82 33.61 -35.48
CA GLY A 776 44.74 33.42 -36.60
C GLY A 776 45.48 32.11 -36.37
N GLY A 777 45.14 31.03 -37.09
CA GLY A 777 45.81 29.73 -36.94
C GLY A 777 45.13 28.59 -37.69
N CYS A 778 45.38 28.50 -38.99
CA CYS A 778 45.01 27.39 -39.87
C CYS A 778 45.88 26.15 -39.62
N GLY A 779 45.31 24.95 -39.81
CA GLY A 779 46.03 23.69 -39.88
C GLY A 779 45.17 22.60 -40.51
N HIS A 780 45.12 22.57 -41.84
CA HIS A 780 44.55 21.51 -42.66
C HIS A 780 45.64 20.49 -43.02
N MET A 781 45.38 19.19 -42.92
CA MET A 781 46.10 18.20 -43.73
C MET A 781 45.18 17.04 -44.14
N MET A 782 45.34 16.60 -45.40
CA MET A 782 44.47 15.72 -46.18
C MET A 782 44.82 14.22 -46.06
N LYS A 783 43.77 13.40 -46.27
CA LYS A 783 43.62 12.09 -46.96
C LYS A 783 44.85 11.30 -47.48
N SER A 784 44.81 9.98 -47.25
CA SER A 784 44.77 8.88 -48.27
C SER A 784 44.45 7.56 -47.52
N ILE A 785 43.39 6.78 -47.82
CA ILE A 785 43.05 5.84 -48.93
C ILE A 785 43.85 4.51 -48.93
N ALA A 786 43.06 3.42 -49.06
CA ALA A 786 43.35 2.04 -49.49
C ALA A 786 43.83 1.05 -48.43
N ASN A 787 43.48 -0.24 -48.46
CA ASN A 787 42.38 -1.01 -49.02
C ASN A 787 42.54 -2.44 -48.45
N GLU A 788 41.48 -3.22 -48.52
CA GLU A 788 41.50 -4.68 -48.73
C GLU A 788 41.72 -5.72 -47.60
N ASN A 789 40.77 -6.66 -47.66
CA ASN A 789 40.79 -8.09 -47.31
C ASN A 789 40.55 -8.49 -45.85
N ALA A 790 39.85 -9.57 -45.53
CA ALA A 790 38.73 -10.33 -46.10
C ALA A 790 38.56 -11.54 -45.14
N SER A 791 37.32 -11.99 -45.01
CA SER A 791 36.93 -13.38 -44.73
C SER A 791 36.99 -13.97 -43.31
N SER A 792 35.80 -14.45 -42.93
CA SER A 792 35.50 -15.80 -42.39
C SER A 792 35.69 -16.06 -40.90
N VAL A 793 34.96 -16.93 -40.19
CA VAL A 793 33.69 -17.70 -40.25
C VAL A 793 33.71 -18.53 -38.92
N LEU A 794 32.55 -19.06 -38.48
CA LEU A 794 32.30 -20.05 -37.39
C LEU A 794 32.29 -19.49 -35.95
N ALA A 795 31.22 -19.56 -35.16
CA ALA A 795 30.26 -20.64 -34.81
C ALA A 795 30.84 -21.73 -33.87
N ILE A 796 29.98 -22.15 -32.92
CA ILE A 796 30.09 -23.28 -31.97
C ILE A 796 30.84 -22.86 -30.68
N THR A 797 30.29 -22.95 -29.46
CA THR A 797 29.32 -23.87 -28.83
C THR A 797 28.55 -23.17 -27.74
#